data_AF-A0A1B4XL46-F1
#
_entry.id   AF-A0A1B4XL46-F1
#
_cell.length_a   1.000
_cell.length_b   1.000
_cell.length_c   1.000
_cell.angle_alpha   90.00
_cell.angle_beta   90.00
_cell.angle_gamma   90.00
#
_symmetry.space_group_name_H-M   'P 1'
#
loop_
_entity.id
_entity.type
_entity.pdbx_description
1 polymer ?
#
loop_
_entity_poly.entity_id
_entity_poly.type
_entity_poly.pdbx_seq_one_letter_code
_entity_poly.pdbx_strand_id
1 'polypeptide(L)'
;MLHTVILKNNYQDSINLMLLTNKINALDGVTMSQIMMGTDANKDILNNTNLLTDEANSASANDMMIVVDSEKENIMEEVMPAIDEFLDDLSAKGTSEEAQAATSWSEAFDLLPEANVALFSIPGEYGAPEMERALKNDLHVFSFTDNVSIEDEVRLKKLAHEKGLLMMGPDCGTGIISSIPIAFTNVVSPGNIGVVGASGTGIQEVTTIIDRLGGGVVHAIGTGGRDLSDKVGAITVKDAIVALENHEPTDVITVISKPPAKEVRDEVVELLQSISKPVVAIFLGEKPTSHEGKVYLAHTLEETAKIAVDLANDVAVKKNYFEALAKPAVPTLPEDKVVKGLYSGGTLASEAGMLISEALDLGGLVKAEGYVLKSHGYEVIDLGDDMYTQGRPHPMIDPDVRIEKIREYAQDEKTGIILFDVVLGYGAHEDMVGALLPAIEEARATAKEAGRDLYFVATVCGTTKDPQNYQSSVDRLKEGGVLVAESNAKAVQLALLLKGIEISEDDKEVVAYNGPTVDVPKPGEKVMELLTTKPRIINVGLQSFTESIVDYGGETVQFNWRPRANGNKKMIKILDALEDYSEQIEAENHKVTDKIKNAQPFLVDVVPAKSVIPELNDDAQKTLLHAGPPIQWSEMTGPMKGACIGAALFERWADNEEDALKIFEAGEVRFIPCHHVKAVGPMGGITSGNMPVFVVENRLEGNEAYCILNEGIGKVLRFGAYSQEVVDRLDWIKDVLGPTIAKALKLSEEGLNLNVLIARSITMGDEFHQRNIAASLNFLKELSPLIIKTDIPEDQKYEVIKFLADTDQFFLNVMMATGKAIVDGARKDTNGTIVTTMTRNGVNFGVRIAETGDQWHTAPVNTPKGLYFTGFSEEDGNPDVGDSAITETVGVGAMAMVAAPGVTRFVGAGGFEDALATSNEMAKICEGHNPTFSIPTWDFQGTCLGIDIRKVVELGITPIINTGIAHKNAGVGQIGAGTVRAPLGCFEKALEAYAEKLGITVE
;
A
#
# COMPACT_ATOMS: atom_id res chain seq x y z
N MET A 1 31.69 0.85 1.09
CA MET A 1 31.29 -0.49 0.63
C MET A 1 29.80 -0.60 0.84
N LEU A 2 29.07 -1.13 -0.14
CA LEU A 2 27.62 -1.25 -0.02
C LEU A 2 27.26 -2.50 0.76
N HIS A 3 26.47 -2.31 1.82
CA HIS A 3 25.85 -3.35 2.61
C HIS A 3 24.35 -3.32 2.33
N THR A 4 23.78 -4.45 1.89
CA THR A 4 22.36 -4.54 1.54
C THR A 4 21.67 -5.64 2.34
N VAL A 5 20.53 -5.30 2.93
CA VAL A 5 19.60 -6.24 3.57
C VAL A 5 18.21 -6.01 3.01
N ILE A 6 17.52 -7.07 2.63
CA ILE A 6 16.14 -7.01 2.14
C ILE A 6 15.22 -7.66 3.18
N LEU A 7 14.35 -6.86 3.79
CA LEU A 7 13.31 -7.37 4.66
C LEU A 7 12.07 -7.68 3.83
N LYS A 8 11.85 -8.97 3.58
CA LYS A 8 10.79 -9.43 2.69
C LYS A 8 9.40 -9.22 3.28
N ASN A 9 8.47 -8.74 2.46
CA ASN A 9 7.08 -8.43 2.86
C ASN A 9 6.96 -7.48 4.06
N ASN A 10 7.93 -6.59 4.25
CA ASN A 10 7.95 -5.62 5.34
C ASN A 10 7.57 -4.24 4.79
N TYR A 11 6.29 -4.07 4.44
CA TYR A 11 5.80 -2.80 3.90
C TYR A 11 5.76 -1.72 4.98
N GLN A 12 6.37 -0.57 4.68
CA GLN A 12 6.39 0.60 5.54
C GLN A 12 6.03 1.85 4.73
N ASP A 13 5.44 2.83 5.40
CA ASP A 13 5.13 4.13 4.79
C ASP A 13 6.43 4.83 4.32
N SER A 14 6.40 5.45 3.13
CA SER A 14 7.60 6.06 2.53
C SER A 14 8.17 7.19 3.38
N ILE A 15 7.36 7.94 4.13
CA ILE A 15 7.84 9.00 5.02
C ILE A 15 8.51 8.40 6.26
N ASN A 16 7.95 7.33 6.83
CA ASN A 16 8.60 6.60 7.93
C ASN A 16 9.95 6.03 7.49
N LEU A 17 10.03 5.50 6.28
CA LEU A 17 11.27 5.00 5.70
C LEU A 17 12.29 6.11 5.43
N MET A 18 11.84 7.30 5.03
CA MET A 18 12.71 8.46 4.85
C MET A 18 13.24 8.99 6.20
N LEU A 19 12.39 9.10 7.23
CA LEU A 19 12.82 9.45 8.59
C LEU A 19 13.81 8.42 9.15
N LEU A 20 13.54 7.14 8.91
CA LEU A 20 14.44 6.06 9.27
C LEU A 20 15.77 6.17 8.52
N THR A 21 15.74 6.45 7.22
CA THR A 21 16.94 6.69 6.40
C THR A 21 17.79 7.81 6.99
N ASN A 22 17.17 8.91 7.42
CA ASN A 22 17.90 10.02 8.06
C ASN A 22 18.49 9.61 9.42
N LYS A 23 17.72 8.88 10.26
CA LYS A 23 18.24 8.33 11.53
C LYS A 23 19.47 7.45 11.30
N ILE A 24 19.47 6.63 10.26
CA ILE A 24 20.60 5.76 9.93
C ILE A 24 21.77 6.54 9.31
N ASN A 25 21.51 7.56 8.49
CA ASN A 25 22.55 8.46 7.98
C ASN A 25 23.29 9.23 9.07
N ALA A 26 22.65 9.45 10.23
CA ALA A 26 23.26 10.11 11.38
C ALA A 26 24.19 9.20 12.23
N LEU A 27 24.26 7.89 11.94
CA LEU A 27 25.12 6.96 12.68
C LEU A 27 26.60 7.12 12.30
N ASP A 28 27.48 7.08 13.31
CA ASP A 28 28.92 7.17 13.11
C ASP A 28 29.45 5.98 12.30
N GLY A 29 30.15 6.26 11.20
CA GLY A 29 30.62 5.25 10.26
C GLY A 29 29.68 4.93 9.09
N VAL A 30 28.46 5.50 9.03
CA VAL A 30 27.63 5.48 7.81
C VAL A 30 28.04 6.64 6.91
N THR A 31 28.39 6.35 5.65
CA THR A 31 28.69 7.39 4.65
C THR A 31 27.40 7.86 3.97
N MET A 32 26.53 6.92 3.63
CA MET A 32 25.21 7.18 3.06
C MET A 32 24.34 5.94 3.23
N SER A 33 23.03 6.09 3.36
CA SER A 33 22.08 4.99 3.39
C SER A 33 20.80 5.40 2.68
N GLN A 34 20.09 4.40 2.19
CA GLN A 34 18.76 4.51 1.62
C GLN A 34 17.94 3.32 2.10
N ILE A 35 16.84 3.61 2.79
CA ILE A 35 15.90 2.61 3.28
C ILE A 35 14.59 2.90 2.58
N MET A 36 14.18 2.02 1.67
CA MET A 36 13.08 2.27 0.74
C MET A 36 12.30 1.00 0.43
N MET A 37 11.05 1.12 0.03
CA MET A 37 10.30 0.00 -0.54
C MET A 37 10.89 -0.42 -1.89
N GLY A 38 10.91 -1.71 -2.22
CA GLY A 38 11.44 -2.29 -3.45
C GLY A 38 10.64 -2.03 -4.73
N THR A 39 10.04 -0.84 -4.85
CA THR A 39 9.34 -0.39 -6.06
C THR A 39 10.34 -0.03 -7.16
N ASP A 40 9.93 -0.10 -8.42
CA ASP A 40 10.82 0.23 -9.54
C ASP A 40 11.29 1.70 -9.50
N ALA A 41 10.42 2.62 -9.05
CA ALA A 41 10.80 4.02 -8.84
C ALA A 41 11.92 4.19 -7.79
N ASN A 42 11.86 3.45 -6.67
CA ASN A 42 12.89 3.52 -5.63
C ASN A 42 14.18 2.83 -6.07
N LYS A 43 14.11 1.79 -6.89
CA LYS A 43 15.29 1.19 -7.51
C LYS A 43 15.98 2.17 -8.46
N ASP A 44 15.21 2.96 -9.21
CA ASP A 44 15.76 4.04 -10.03
C ASP A 44 16.46 5.11 -9.17
N ILE A 45 15.92 5.44 -8.00
CA ILE A 45 16.58 6.35 -7.04
C ILE A 45 17.90 5.78 -6.53
N LEU A 46 17.92 4.50 -6.12
CA LEU A 46 19.15 3.81 -5.72
C LEU A 46 20.17 3.78 -6.86
N ASN A 47 19.72 3.59 -8.10
CA ASN A 47 20.59 3.56 -9.27
C ASN A 47 21.22 4.93 -9.51
N ASN A 48 20.42 5.99 -9.44
CA ASN A 48 20.88 7.38 -9.63
C ASN A 48 21.83 7.85 -8.51
N THR A 49 21.77 7.23 -7.33
CA THR A 49 22.64 7.53 -6.18
C THR A 49 23.85 6.59 -6.07
N ASN A 50 24.06 5.68 -7.03
CA ASN A 50 25.09 4.63 -7.01
C ASN A 50 25.00 3.69 -5.80
N LEU A 51 23.80 3.51 -5.24
CA LEU A 51 23.51 2.62 -4.12
C LEU A 51 22.84 1.32 -4.57
N LEU A 52 22.40 1.19 -5.83
CA LEU A 52 21.72 -0.02 -6.29
C LEU A 52 22.67 -1.22 -6.35
N THR A 53 22.40 -2.23 -5.52
CA THR A 53 23.04 -3.55 -5.55
C THR A 53 22.19 -4.57 -6.30
N ASP A 54 22.77 -5.69 -6.72
CA ASP A 54 22.02 -6.78 -7.38
C ASP A 54 20.94 -7.34 -6.45
N GLU A 55 21.23 -7.40 -5.14
CA GLU A 55 20.27 -7.78 -4.10
C GLU A 55 19.08 -6.82 -4.01
N ALA A 56 19.33 -5.50 -3.98
CA ALA A 56 18.27 -4.48 -3.97
C ALA A 56 17.45 -4.49 -5.27
N ASN A 57 18.09 -4.71 -6.42
CA ASN A 57 17.40 -4.78 -7.70
C ASN A 57 16.41 -5.97 -7.76
N SER A 58 16.71 -7.05 -7.04
CA SER A 58 15.85 -8.24 -6.95
C SER A 58 14.66 -8.11 -5.99
N ALA A 59 14.58 -7.03 -5.21
CA ALA A 59 13.51 -6.80 -4.26
C ALA A 59 12.16 -6.56 -4.96
N SER A 60 11.08 -7.04 -4.36
CA SER A 60 9.71 -6.74 -4.80
C SER A 60 9.19 -5.44 -4.17
N ALA A 61 8.10 -4.88 -4.70
CA ALA A 61 7.49 -3.65 -4.17
C ALA A 61 7.05 -3.74 -2.70
N ASN A 62 6.87 -4.95 -2.16
CA ASN A 62 6.51 -5.21 -0.77
C ASN A 62 7.71 -5.45 0.15
N ASP A 63 8.92 -5.47 -0.39
CA ASP A 63 10.13 -5.68 0.40
C ASP A 63 10.74 -4.33 0.78
N MET A 64 11.19 -4.21 2.02
CA MET A 64 11.97 -3.04 2.44
C MET A 64 13.44 -3.31 2.12
N MET A 65 14.01 -2.48 1.26
CA MET A 65 15.42 -2.46 0.91
C MET A 65 16.16 -1.57 1.90
N ILE A 66 17.17 -2.11 2.57
CA ILE A 66 18.09 -1.36 3.43
C ILE A 66 19.44 -1.39 2.73
N VAL A 67 19.89 -0.25 2.22
CA VAL A 67 21.19 -0.11 1.58
C VAL A 67 22.02 0.90 2.36
N VAL A 68 23.22 0.52 2.78
CA VAL A 68 24.13 1.35 3.56
C VAL A 68 25.52 1.33 2.92
N ASP A 69 26.05 2.48 2.56
CA ASP A 69 27.45 2.68 2.22
C ASP A 69 28.26 3.02 3.48
N SER A 70 29.25 2.18 3.76
CA SER A 70 30.17 2.36 4.89
C SER A 70 31.55 1.76 4.59
N GLU A 71 32.60 2.32 5.17
CA GLU A 71 33.93 1.69 5.18
C GLU A 71 34.07 0.59 6.25
N LYS A 72 33.09 0.47 7.16
CA LYS A 72 33.11 -0.45 8.30
C LYS A 72 32.37 -1.75 7.94
N GLU A 73 33.10 -2.87 7.83
CA GLU A 73 32.54 -4.17 7.40
C GLU A 73 31.35 -4.66 8.25
N ASN A 74 31.28 -4.29 9.53
CA ASN A 74 30.22 -4.70 10.45
C ASN A 74 29.20 -3.59 10.78
N ILE A 75 29.08 -2.55 9.94
CA ILE A 75 28.14 -1.44 10.17
C ILE A 75 26.69 -1.91 10.38
N MET A 76 26.30 -3.01 9.72
CA MET A 76 24.95 -3.56 9.83
C MET A 76 24.61 -4.10 11.22
N GLU A 77 25.60 -4.45 12.05
CA GLU A 77 25.37 -4.84 13.46
C GLU A 77 24.90 -3.65 14.32
N GLU A 78 25.17 -2.42 13.88
CA GLU A 78 24.73 -1.18 14.53
C GLU A 78 23.47 -0.60 13.87
N VAL A 79 23.36 -0.73 12.54
CA VAL A 79 22.21 -0.22 11.77
C VAL A 79 20.94 -1.05 12.00
N MET A 80 21.02 -2.38 11.98
CA MET A 80 19.83 -3.23 12.09
C MET A 80 19.09 -3.03 13.44
N PRO A 81 19.76 -2.99 14.60
CA PRO A 81 19.08 -2.69 15.86
C PRO A 81 18.42 -1.30 15.90
N ALA A 82 19.02 -0.29 15.26
CA ALA A 82 18.47 1.06 15.20
C ALA A 82 17.21 1.14 14.31
N ILE A 83 17.16 0.30 13.26
CA ILE A 83 15.98 0.07 12.42
C ILE A 83 14.89 -0.64 13.21
N ASP A 84 15.23 -1.76 13.87
CA ASP A 84 14.26 -2.52 14.66
C ASP A 84 13.64 -1.66 15.77
N GLU A 85 14.45 -0.88 16.50
CA GLU A 85 13.97 0.05 17.53
C GLU A 85 13.02 1.11 16.96
N PHE A 86 13.30 1.65 15.77
CA PHE A 86 12.46 2.66 15.14
C PHE A 86 11.12 2.06 14.67
N LEU A 87 11.16 0.88 14.08
CA LEU A 87 9.96 0.15 13.67
C LEU A 87 9.13 -0.29 14.89
N ASP A 88 9.78 -0.68 15.98
CA ASP A 88 9.14 -1.04 17.23
C ASP A 88 8.49 0.19 17.91
N ASP A 89 9.13 1.36 17.91
CA ASP A 89 8.54 2.60 18.47
C ASP A 89 7.32 3.07 17.66
N LEU A 90 7.39 2.94 16.32
CA LEU A 90 6.23 3.12 15.44
C LEU A 90 5.08 2.17 15.80
N SER A 91 5.39 0.90 16.10
CA SER A 91 4.39 -0.08 16.52
C SER A 91 3.84 0.18 17.93
N ALA A 92 4.66 0.69 18.86
CA ALA A 92 4.31 0.94 20.25
C ALA A 92 3.39 2.16 20.41
N LYS A 93 3.59 3.22 19.60
CA LYS A 93 2.67 4.37 19.54
C LYS A 93 1.30 4.01 18.93
N GLY A 94 1.19 2.87 18.24
CA GLY A 94 -0.07 2.32 17.73
C GLY A 94 -0.96 1.59 18.75
N THR A 95 -0.58 1.55 20.04
CA THR A 95 -1.28 0.73 21.07
C THR A 95 -2.38 1.44 21.88
N SER A 96 -2.72 2.70 21.58
CA SER A 96 -3.93 3.33 22.13
C SER A 96 -5.16 2.89 21.33
N GLU A 97 -6.07 2.11 21.96
CA GLU A 97 -7.36 1.63 21.42
C GLU A 97 -7.49 1.74 19.89
N GLU A 98 -7.03 0.71 19.16
CA GLU A 98 -7.10 0.66 17.69
C GLU A 98 -8.50 1.06 17.20
N ALA A 99 -8.64 2.30 16.73
CA ALA A 99 -9.70 2.65 15.82
C ALA A 99 -9.56 1.72 14.60
N GLN A 100 -10.63 1.00 14.25
CA GLN A 100 -10.62 0.12 13.09
C GLN A 100 -10.14 0.91 11.86
N ALA A 101 -8.97 0.56 11.34
CA ALA A 101 -8.44 1.17 10.14
C ALA A 101 -9.00 0.43 8.92
N ALA A 102 -9.55 1.18 7.97
CA ALA A 102 -10.03 0.64 6.72
C ALA A 102 -8.86 0.24 5.80
N THR A 103 -9.06 -0.79 4.99
CA THR A 103 -8.14 -1.22 3.92
C THR A 103 -8.76 -1.06 2.53
N SER A 104 -9.99 -0.56 2.47
CA SER A 104 -10.73 -0.28 1.23
C SER A 104 -11.70 0.87 1.44
N TRP A 105 -12.13 1.52 0.35
CA TRP A 105 -13.18 2.53 0.40
C TRP A 105 -14.49 2.00 0.97
N SER A 106 -14.90 0.77 0.62
CA SER A 106 -16.11 0.15 1.16
C SER A 106 -16.04 0.02 2.68
N GLU A 107 -14.92 -0.47 3.21
CA GLU A 107 -14.72 -0.58 4.66
C GLU A 107 -14.67 0.79 5.32
N ALA A 108 -14.05 1.79 4.69
CA ALA A 108 -14.04 3.16 5.19
C ALA A 108 -15.45 3.76 5.29
N PHE A 109 -16.30 3.52 4.28
CA PHE A 109 -17.70 3.94 4.30
C PHE A 109 -18.53 3.15 5.32
N ASP A 110 -18.27 1.87 5.53
CA ASP A 110 -18.96 1.09 6.56
C ASP A 110 -18.62 1.57 7.97
N LEU A 111 -17.36 1.97 8.18
CA LEU A 111 -16.87 2.49 9.46
C LEU A 111 -17.30 3.94 9.72
N LEU A 112 -17.39 4.78 8.67
CA LEU A 112 -17.86 6.16 8.77
C LEU A 112 -18.84 6.52 7.64
N PRO A 113 -20.12 6.06 7.72
CA PRO A 113 -21.12 6.27 6.67
C PRO A 113 -21.47 7.74 6.41
N GLU A 114 -21.31 8.59 7.41
CA GLU A 114 -21.62 10.01 7.36
C GLU A 114 -20.40 10.88 7.00
N ALA A 115 -19.30 10.28 6.53
CA ALA A 115 -18.12 11.02 6.09
C ALA A 115 -18.50 12.10 5.06
N ASN A 116 -17.90 13.29 5.18
CA ASN A 116 -18.12 14.40 4.25
C ASN A 116 -16.82 14.97 3.67
N VAL A 117 -15.65 14.58 4.17
CA VAL A 117 -14.34 14.98 3.62
C VAL A 117 -13.46 13.74 3.43
N ALA A 118 -12.69 13.71 2.36
CA ALA A 118 -11.54 12.83 2.20
C ALA A 118 -10.24 13.65 2.27
N LEU A 119 -9.33 13.27 3.17
CA LEU A 119 -8.03 13.91 3.37
C LEU A 119 -6.93 13.05 2.72
N PHE A 120 -6.21 13.57 1.73
CA PHE A 120 -5.21 12.81 0.97
C PHE A 120 -3.78 13.29 1.25
N SER A 121 -2.91 12.32 1.54
CA SER A 121 -1.45 12.52 1.60
C SER A 121 -0.70 11.28 1.05
N ILE A 122 -1.18 10.75 -0.07
CA ILE A 122 -0.58 9.62 -0.80
C ILE A 122 0.33 10.14 -1.94
N PRO A 123 1.17 9.28 -2.57
CA PRO A 123 2.01 9.71 -3.69
C PRO A 123 1.20 10.26 -4.87
N GLY A 124 1.68 11.35 -5.48
CA GLY A 124 1.00 12.09 -6.54
C GLY A 124 0.51 11.28 -7.73
N GLU A 125 1.30 10.28 -8.13
CA GLU A 125 0.99 9.41 -9.28
C GLU A 125 -0.31 8.60 -9.08
N TYR A 126 -0.75 8.40 -7.83
CA TYR A 126 -2.01 7.72 -7.48
C TYR A 126 -3.08 8.68 -6.95
N GLY A 127 -2.73 9.94 -6.72
CA GLY A 127 -3.61 10.93 -6.08
C GLY A 127 -4.88 11.21 -6.89
N ALA A 128 -4.76 11.45 -8.19
CA ALA A 128 -5.89 11.90 -9.01
C ALA A 128 -7.06 10.90 -9.10
N PRO A 129 -6.83 9.59 -9.37
CA PRO A 129 -7.92 8.60 -9.37
C PRO A 129 -8.64 8.48 -8.02
N GLU A 130 -7.89 8.49 -6.92
CA GLU A 130 -8.48 8.34 -5.57
C GLU A 130 -9.27 9.59 -5.15
N MET A 131 -8.77 10.79 -5.48
CA MET A 131 -9.50 12.04 -5.27
C MET A 131 -10.79 12.08 -6.10
N GLU A 132 -10.74 11.61 -7.35
CA GLU A 132 -11.94 11.49 -8.18
C GLU A 132 -12.96 10.52 -7.56
N ARG A 133 -12.49 9.39 -7.02
CA ARG A 133 -13.34 8.41 -6.33
C ARG A 133 -14.03 9.01 -5.12
N ALA A 134 -13.33 9.81 -4.31
CA ALA A 134 -13.92 10.54 -3.19
C ALA A 134 -15.00 11.53 -3.68
N LEU A 135 -14.70 12.35 -4.70
CA LEU A 135 -15.65 13.29 -5.28
C LEU A 135 -16.89 12.57 -5.83
N LYS A 136 -16.73 11.45 -6.54
CA LYS A 136 -17.83 10.64 -7.08
C LYS A 136 -18.72 10.06 -5.97
N ASN A 137 -18.14 9.74 -4.81
CA ASN A 137 -18.84 9.33 -3.60
C ASN A 137 -19.24 10.51 -2.71
N ASP A 138 -19.39 11.71 -3.31
CA ASP A 138 -20.02 12.86 -2.66
C ASP A 138 -19.24 13.46 -1.47
N LEU A 139 -17.94 13.18 -1.36
CA LEU A 139 -17.04 13.78 -0.36
C LEU A 139 -16.37 15.04 -0.90
N HIS A 140 -16.22 16.06 -0.05
CA HIS A 140 -15.23 17.11 -0.27
C HIS A 140 -13.83 16.52 -0.26
N VAL A 141 -12.88 17.13 -0.95
CA VAL A 141 -11.49 16.67 -0.97
C VAL A 141 -10.59 17.73 -0.37
N PHE A 142 -9.78 17.33 0.59
CA PHE A 142 -8.61 18.07 1.06
C PHE A 142 -7.36 17.27 0.69
N SER A 143 -6.50 17.82 -0.16
CA SER A 143 -5.38 17.08 -0.73
C SER A 143 -4.06 17.77 -0.45
N PHE A 144 -3.32 17.22 0.50
CA PHE A 144 -1.91 17.51 0.71
C PHE A 144 -1.04 16.89 -0.41
N THR A 145 -1.52 15.82 -1.03
CA THR A 145 -0.83 15.15 -2.14
C THR A 145 -0.39 16.14 -3.22
N ASP A 146 0.91 16.17 -3.47
CA ASP A 146 1.57 16.94 -4.51
C ASP A 146 1.93 16.05 -5.72
N ASN A 147 2.62 16.58 -6.74
CA ASN A 147 3.01 15.88 -7.97
C ASN A 147 1.80 15.39 -8.80
N VAL A 148 0.70 16.12 -8.73
CA VAL A 148 -0.50 15.87 -9.55
C VAL A 148 -0.48 16.79 -10.76
N SER A 149 -0.81 16.24 -11.94
CA SER A 149 -0.83 16.99 -13.20
C SER A 149 -1.80 18.17 -13.14
N ILE A 150 -1.51 19.23 -13.89
CA ILE A 150 -2.40 20.40 -13.93
C ILE A 150 -3.72 20.06 -14.64
N GLU A 151 -3.68 19.14 -15.61
CA GLU A 151 -4.85 18.62 -16.30
C GLU A 151 -5.79 17.89 -15.33
N ASP A 152 -5.24 17.07 -14.43
CA ASP A 152 -6.02 16.40 -13.39
C ASP A 152 -6.57 17.36 -12.35
N GLU A 153 -5.78 18.34 -11.89
CA GLU A 153 -6.27 19.38 -10.97
C GLU A 153 -7.49 20.11 -11.56
N VAL A 154 -7.40 20.57 -12.81
CA VAL A 154 -8.50 21.26 -13.50
C VAL A 154 -9.73 20.36 -13.59
N ARG A 155 -9.54 19.09 -13.95
CA ARG A 155 -10.62 18.10 -14.09
C ARG A 155 -11.31 17.83 -12.75
N LEU A 156 -10.55 17.62 -11.68
CA LEU A 156 -11.06 17.36 -10.33
C LEU A 156 -11.79 18.58 -9.75
N LYS A 157 -11.24 19.79 -9.90
CA LYS A 157 -11.90 21.02 -9.43
C LYS A 157 -13.21 21.29 -10.16
N LYS A 158 -13.27 21.06 -11.48
CA LYS A 158 -14.52 21.14 -12.24
C LYS A 158 -15.55 20.12 -11.77
N LEU A 159 -15.14 18.87 -11.56
CA LEU A 159 -16.02 17.81 -11.05
C LEU A 159 -16.60 18.19 -9.68
N ALA A 160 -15.76 18.71 -8.78
CA ALA A 160 -16.21 19.17 -7.46
C ALA A 160 -17.21 20.32 -7.57
N HIS A 161 -16.91 21.34 -8.38
CA HIS A 161 -17.79 22.47 -8.64
C HIS A 161 -19.16 22.03 -9.17
N GLU A 162 -19.18 21.14 -10.18
CA GLU A 162 -20.42 20.60 -10.77
C GLU A 162 -21.25 19.79 -9.75
N LYS A 163 -20.60 19.12 -8.80
CA LYS A 163 -21.27 18.36 -7.73
C LYS A 163 -21.63 19.18 -6.49
N GLY A 164 -21.28 20.47 -6.46
CA GLY A 164 -21.46 21.33 -5.29
C GLY A 164 -20.60 20.91 -4.11
N LEU A 165 -19.35 20.52 -4.39
CA LEU A 165 -18.30 20.12 -3.44
C LEU A 165 -17.11 21.08 -3.54
N LEU A 166 -16.15 20.94 -2.62
CA LEU A 166 -14.89 21.67 -2.65
C LEU A 166 -13.75 20.68 -2.94
N MET A 167 -12.87 21.07 -3.86
CA MET A 167 -11.60 20.40 -4.13
C MET A 167 -10.47 21.31 -3.65
N MET A 168 -10.03 21.10 -2.41
CA MET A 168 -8.99 21.85 -1.71
C MET A 168 -7.64 21.18 -1.98
N GLY A 169 -6.92 21.65 -2.99
CA GLY A 169 -5.69 21.02 -3.48
C GLY A 169 -5.78 20.64 -4.97
N PRO A 170 -4.81 19.88 -5.53
CA PRO A 170 -3.63 19.30 -4.89
C PRO A 170 -2.66 20.34 -4.32
N ASP A 171 -1.66 19.90 -3.56
CA ASP A 171 -0.70 20.79 -2.86
C ASP A 171 -1.40 21.79 -1.92
N CYS A 172 -2.36 21.29 -1.14
CA CYS A 172 -3.03 22.05 -0.09
C CYS A 172 -2.46 21.66 1.28
N GLY A 173 -1.48 22.44 1.74
CA GLY A 173 -0.76 22.20 2.99
C GLY A 173 -1.55 22.45 4.28
N THR A 174 -2.46 23.43 4.27
CA THR A 174 -3.00 24.05 5.50
C THR A 174 -4.50 24.28 5.36
N GLY A 175 -5.25 23.96 6.42
CA GLY A 175 -6.69 24.19 6.47
C GLY A 175 -7.23 24.22 7.89
N ILE A 176 -8.21 25.08 8.14
CA ILE A 176 -9.04 25.07 9.34
C ILE A 176 -10.48 24.98 8.87
N ILE A 177 -11.21 23.94 9.25
CA ILE A 177 -12.63 23.80 8.88
C ILE A 177 -13.43 23.58 10.16
N SER A 178 -14.38 24.48 10.43
CA SER A 178 -15.18 24.46 11.65
C SER A 178 -14.30 24.44 12.91
N SER A 179 -13.24 25.25 12.91
CA SER A 179 -12.20 25.34 13.95
C SER A 179 -11.35 24.07 14.16
N ILE A 180 -11.39 23.12 13.23
CA ILE A 180 -10.55 21.92 13.25
C ILE A 180 -9.32 22.14 12.36
N PRO A 181 -8.09 22.08 12.92
CA PRO A 181 -6.86 22.07 12.13
C PRO A 181 -6.79 20.83 11.22
N ILE A 182 -6.36 20.99 9.98
CA ILE A 182 -6.21 19.91 9.00
C ILE A 182 -4.81 20.00 8.37
N ALA A 183 -4.11 18.86 8.26
CA ALA A 183 -2.75 18.74 7.73
C ALA A 183 -1.73 19.63 8.50
N PHE A 184 -0.94 20.45 7.80
CA PHE A 184 0.06 21.35 8.40
C PHE A 184 -0.57 22.65 8.85
N THR A 185 -1.09 22.68 10.08
CA THR A 185 -1.92 23.79 10.57
C THR A 185 -1.69 24.12 12.04
N ASN A 186 -1.84 25.40 12.38
CA ASN A 186 -1.76 25.93 13.73
C ASN A 186 -3.11 25.89 14.45
N VAL A 187 -3.04 25.79 15.78
CA VAL A 187 -4.21 25.92 16.64
C VAL A 187 -4.50 27.39 16.89
N VAL A 188 -5.65 27.87 16.40
CA VAL A 188 -6.10 29.26 16.57
C VAL A 188 -7.45 29.32 17.28
N SER A 189 -7.76 30.48 17.87
CA SER A 189 -9.06 30.70 18.51
C SER A 189 -10.18 30.75 17.46
N PRO A 190 -11.35 30.14 17.71
CA PRO A 190 -12.53 30.36 16.89
C PRO A 190 -12.93 31.84 16.90
N GLY A 191 -13.39 32.37 15.77
CA GLY A 191 -13.88 33.75 15.65
C GLY A 191 -14.61 33.99 14.34
N ASN A 192 -14.87 35.26 14.03
CA ASN A 192 -15.72 35.71 12.94
C ASN A 192 -14.95 36.05 11.64
N ILE A 193 -13.64 35.76 11.56
CA ILE A 193 -12.85 35.94 10.35
C ILE A 193 -12.82 34.62 9.56
N GLY A 194 -13.20 34.66 8.29
CA GLY A 194 -13.05 33.55 7.34
C GLY A 194 -11.86 33.81 6.42
N VAL A 195 -10.98 32.83 6.24
CA VAL A 195 -9.79 32.93 5.40
C VAL A 195 -9.92 31.98 4.21
N VAL A 196 -9.53 32.42 3.02
CA VAL A 196 -9.38 31.62 1.81
C VAL A 196 -7.99 31.87 1.26
N GLY A 197 -7.24 30.82 0.93
CA GLY A 197 -5.90 31.04 0.38
C GLY A 197 -5.34 29.92 -0.48
N ALA A 198 -4.68 30.33 -1.57
CA ALA A 198 -3.82 29.48 -2.38
C ALA A 198 -2.38 29.53 -1.84
N SER A 199 -2.25 29.38 -0.52
CA SER A 199 -0.99 29.61 0.20
C SER A 199 -1.05 28.97 1.59
N GLY A 200 -0.28 27.90 1.82
CA GLY A 200 -0.23 27.23 3.12
C GLY A 200 0.31 28.14 4.22
N THR A 201 1.62 28.45 4.16
CA THR A 201 2.28 29.29 5.19
C THR A 201 1.80 30.74 5.22
N GLY A 202 1.17 31.25 4.16
CA GLY A 202 0.48 32.54 4.21
C GLY A 202 -0.79 32.49 5.05
N ILE A 203 -1.60 31.44 4.91
CA ILE A 203 -2.73 31.18 5.81
C ILE A 203 -2.22 31.06 7.26
N GLN A 204 -1.16 30.29 7.51
CA GLN A 204 -0.62 30.13 8.86
C GLN A 204 -0.17 31.46 9.48
N GLU A 205 0.61 32.27 8.77
CA GLU A 205 1.11 33.55 9.30
C GLU A 205 -0.04 34.50 9.61
N VAL A 206 -1.01 34.65 8.70
CA VAL A 206 -2.16 35.54 8.91
C VAL A 206 -3.03 35.05 10.07
N THR A 207 -3.37 33.76 10.10
CA THR A 207 -4.25 33.20 11.15
C THR A 207 -3.59 33.23 12.52
N THR A 208 -2.28 32.97 12.61
CA THR A 208 -1.54 33.03 13.88
C THR A 208 -1.36 34.47 14.37
N ILE A 209 -1.13 35.44 13.48
CA ILE A 209 -1.12 36.87 13.88
C ILE A 209 -2.52 37.29 14.36
N ILE A 210 -3.59 36.90 13.67
CA ILE A 210 -4.97 37.17 14.11
C ILE A 210 -5.19 36.66 15.54
N ASP A 211 -4.78 35.41 15.84
CA ASP A 211 -4.88 34.84 17.19
C ASP A 211 -4.07 35.63 18.22
N ARG A 212 -2.83 35.99 17.90
CA ARG A 212 -1.96 36.80 18.79
C ARG A 212 -2.51 38.21 19.04
N LEU A 213 -3.27 38.77 18.10
CA LEU A 213 -3.98 40.04 18.24
C LEU A 213 -5.31 39.91 19.00
N GLY A 214 -5.72 38.70 19.39
CA GLY A 214 -6.96 38.44 20.11
C GLY A 214 -8.20 38.27 19.23
N GLY A 215 -8.02 38.18 17.90
CA GLY A 215 -9.06 37.76 16.97
C GLY A 215 -9.19 36.23 16.90
N GLY A 216 -10.04 35.76 15.99
CA GLY A 216 -10.23 34.33 15.79
C GLY A 216 -10.71 33.98 14.39
N VAL A 217 -10.43 32.75 13.98
CA VAL A 217 -10.73 32.21 12.66
C VAL A 217 -11.51 30.91 12.82
N VAL A 218 -12.70 30.85 12.22
CA VAL A 218 -13.53 29.63 12.21
C VAL A 218 -13.18 28.74 11.02
N HIS A 219 -12.91 29.35 9.87
CA HIS A 219 -12.59 28.67 8.62
C HIS A 219 -11.36 29.31 7.98
N ALA A 220 -10.38 28.50 7.62
CA ALA A 220 -9.27 28.83 6.76
C ALA A 220 -9.18 27.79 5.65
N ILE A 221 -9.73 28.11 4.49
CA ILE A 221 -9.90 27.17 3.38
C ILE A 221 -8.69 27.30 2.44
N GLY A 222 -7.77 26.34 2.53
CA GLY A 222 -6.69 26.18 1.57
C GLY A 222 -7.22 25.66 0.23
N THR A 223 -6.70 26.17 -0.90
CA THR A 223 -7.24 25.85 -2.24
C THR A 223 -6.25 25.14 -3.17
N GLY A 224 -5.01 24.92 -2.70
CA GLY A 224 -3.89 24.45 -3.51
C GLY A 224 -3.11 25.61 -4.15
N GLY A 225 -1.78 25.50 -4.20
CA GLY A 225 -0.89 26.58 -4.61
C GLY A 225 -1.08 27.11 -6.04
N ARG A 226 -1.71 26.32 -6.93
CA ARG A 226 -1.91 26.63 -8.35
C ARG A 226 -3.32 27.13 -8.68
N ASP A 227 -4.21 27.28 -7.69
CA ASP A 227 -5.63 27.58 -7.95
C ASP A 227 -5.84 28.89 -8.72
N LEU A 228 -5.09 29.95 -8.42
CA LEU A 228 -5.17 31.23 -9.15
C LEU A 228 -4.32 31.29 -10.44
N SER A 229 -3.84 30.16 -10.94
CA SER A 229 -3.24 30.10 -12.27
C SER A 229 -4.31 30.31 -13.36
N ASP A 230 -3.88 30.79 -14.52
CA ASP A 230 -4.71 30.95 -15.72
C ASP A 230 -5.36 29.63 -16.18
N LYS A 231 -4.65 28.51 -16.02
CA LYS A 231 -5.15 27.17 -16.37
C LYS A 231 -6.25 26.66 -15.43
N VAL A 232 -6.14 26.93 -14.13
CA VAL A 232 -7.11 26.45 -13.13
C VAL A 232 -8.30 27.40 -12.99
N GLY A 233 -8.05 28.72 -13.00
CA GLY A 233 -9.11 29.72 -13.06
C GLY A 233 -9.81 30.00 -11.72
N ALA A 234 -9.11 29.81 -10.60
CA ALA A 234 -9.55 30.10 -9.23
C ALA A 234 -10.89 29.46 -8.84
N ILE A 235 -11.14 28.22 -9.29
CA ILE A 235 -12.41 27.53 -9.09
C ILE A 235 -12.70 27.41 -7.59
N THR A 236 -11.76 26.83 -6.83
CA THR A 236 -11.97 26.57 -5.41
C THR A 236 -11.97 27.88 -4.59
N VAL A 237 -11.13 28.86 -4.93
CA VAL A 237 -11.16 30.19 -4.29
C VAL A 237 -12.52 30.86 -4.47
N LYS A 238 -13.08 30.87 -5.68
CA LYS A 238 -14.40 31.47 -5.96
C LYS A 238 -15.50 30.76 -5.17
N ASP A 239 -15.51 29.43 -5.17
CA ASP A 239 -16.50 28.64 -4.42
C ASP A 239 -16.39 28.85 -2.90
N ALA A 240 -15.18 28.95 -2.37
CA ALA A 240 -14.93 29.23 -0.95
C ALA A 240 -15.37 30.65 -0.54
N ILE A 241 -15.11 31.67 -1.37
CA ILE A 241 -15.59 33.05 -1.13
C ILE A 241 -17.11 33.07 -1.06
N VAL A 242 -17.79 32.41 -2.01
CA VAL A 242 -19.26 32.33 -2.05
C VAL A 242 -19.80 31.61 -0.82
N ALA A 243 -19.14 30.53 -0.37
CA ALA A 243 -19.52 29.82 0.83
C ALA A 243 -19.40 30.68 2.10
N LEU A 244 -18.27 31.37 2.28
CA LEU A 244 -18.04 32.26 3.42
C LEU A 244 -18.97 33.49 3.41
N GLU A 245 -19.31 34.02 2.24
CA GLU A 245 -20.33 35.07 2.11
C GLU A 245 -21.68 34.61 2.71
N ASN A 246 -22.03 33.34 2.54
CA ASN A 246 -23.29 32.77 3.05
C ASN A 246 -23.17 32.14 4.44
N HIS A 247 -21.99 32.11 5.03
CA HIS A 247 -21.76 31.59 6.38
C HIS A 247 -22.02 32.68 7.42
N GLU A 248 -23.16 32.65 8.11
CA GLU A 248 -23.61 33.70 9.05
C GLU A 248 -22.55 34.09 10.11
N PRO A 249 -21.80 33.16 10.74
CA PRO A 249 -20.77 33.53 11.73
C PRO A 249 -19.53 34.23 11.16
N THR A 250 -19.36 34.28 9.85
CA THR A 250 -18.23 35.00 9.22
C THR A 250 -18.64 36.45 8.96
N ASP A 251 -17.96 37.40 9.58
CA ASP A 251 -18.18 38.84 9.37
C ASP A 251 -17.19 39.44 8.38
N VAL A 252 -15.97 38.91 8.31
CA VAL A 252 -14.88 39.39 7.44
C VAL A 252 -14.30 38.25 6.64
N ILE A 253 -14.03 38.48 5.34
CA ILE A 253 -13.37 37.52 4.46
C ILE A 253 -11.95 37.98 4.15
N THR A 254 -10.98 37.11 4.36
CA THR A 254 -9.56 37.33 4.09
C THR A 254 -9.15 36.46 2.90
N VAL A 255 -8.58 37.06 1.85
CA VAL A 255 -8.06 36.33 0.68
C VAL A 255 -6.55 36.46 0.61
N ILE A 256 -5.86 35.32 0.53
CA ILE A 256 -4.40 35.25 0.53
C ILE A 256 -3.93 34.52 -0.71
N SER A 257 -3.07 35.15 -1.51
CA SER A 257 -2.51 34.49 -2.68
C SER A 257 -1.09 34.93 -3.01
N LYS A 258 -0.33 34.02 -3.59
CA LYS A 258 0.84 34.34 -4.42
C LYS A 258 0.38 35.16 -5.64
N PRO A 259 1.28 35.85 -6.37
CA PRO A 259 0.85 36.72 -7.46
C PRO A 259 0.00 35.97 -8.50
N PRO A 260 -1.30 36.30 -8.66
CA PRO A 260 -2.20 35.61 -9.59
C PRO A 260 -1.94 36.01 -11.04
N ALA A 261 -2.46 35.23 -12.00
CA ALA A 261 -2.59 35.70 -13.37
C ALA A 261 -3.53 36.91 -13.43
N LYS A 262 -3.21 37.92 -14.24
CA LYS A 262 -3.93 39.20 -14.24
C LYS A 262 -5.44 39.02 -14.48
N GLU A 263 -5.80 38.18 -15.44
CA GLU A 263 -7.20 37.90 -15.79
C GLU A 263 -7.94 37.24 -14.63
N VAL A 264 -7.32 36.24 -13.99
CA VAL A 264 -7.89 35.53 -12.83
C VAL A 264 -8.02 36.45 -11.61
N ARG A 265 -7.02 37.31 -11.39
CA ARG A 265 -7.05 38.35 -10.36
C ARG A 265 -8.24 39.28 -10.53
N ASP A 266 -8.43 39.77 -11.75
CA ASP A 266 -9.50 40.72 -12.06
C ASP A 266 -10.88 40.06 -11.85
N GLU A 267 -11.06 38.80 -12.23
CA GLU A 267 -12.28 38.01 -11.92
C GLU A 267 -12.52 37.84 -10.40
N VAL A 268 -11.47 37.50 -9.64
CA VAL A 268 -11.59 37.32 -8.18
C VAL A 268 -11.93 38.65 -7.51
N VAL A 269 -11.30 39.75 -7.92
CA VAL A 269 -11.62 41.08 -7.36
C VAL A 269 -13.03 41.52 -7.73
N GLU A 270 -13.50 41.25 -8.95
CA GLU A 270 -14.89 41.49 -9.33
C GLU A 270 -15.88 40.73 -8.43
N LEU A 271 -15.60 39.46 -8.10
CA LEU A 271 -16.39 38.69 -7.14
C LEU A 271 -16.33 39.30 -5.72
N LEU A 272 -15.14 39.65 -5.23
CA LEU A 272 -14.96 40.28 -3.91
C LEU A 272 -15.69 41.62 -3.80
N GLN A 273 -15.78 42.38 -4.89
CA GLN A 273 -16.56 43.61 -4.96
C GLN A 273 -18.07 43.36 -5.08
N SER A 274 -18.51 42.12 -5.28
CA SER A 274 -19.93 41.76 -5.44
C SER A 274 -20.57 41.23 -4.16
N ILE A 275 -19.80 40.63 -3.25
CA ILE A 275 -20.28 40.06 -1.97
C ILE A 275 -20.61 41.12 -0.90
N SER A 276 -21.46 40.84 0.08
CA SER A 276 -21.91 41.87 1.04
C SER A 276 -20.91 42.14 2.17
N LYS A 277 -20.09 41.16 2.53
CA LYS A 277 -19.13 41.25 3.64
C LYS A 277 -17.87 42.06 3.27
N PRO A 278 -17.26 42.78 4.24
CA PRO A 278 -15.97 43.42 4.04
C PRO A 278 -14.87 42.38 3.78
N VAL A 279 -13.92 42.76 2.93
CA VAL A 279 -12.85 41.87 2.48
C VAL A 279 -11.49 42.50 2.71
N VAL A 280 -10.54 41.73 3.23
CA VAL A 280 -9.11 42.05 3.11
C VAL A 280 -8.45 41.09 2.15
N ALA A 281 -7.63 41.60 1.24
CA ALA A 281 -6.96 40.78 0.22
C ALA A 281 -5.48 41.12 0.13
N ILE A 282 -4.65 40.08 0.05
CA ILE A 282 -3.23 40.19 -0.26
C ILE A 282 -2.90 39.34 -1.48
N PHE A 283 -2.37 40.01 -2.50
CA PHE A 283 -1.77 39.41 -3.68
C PHE A 283 -0.27 39.70 -3.59
N LEU A 284 0.52 38.73 -3.12
CA LEU A 284 1.95 38.94 -2.90
C LEU A 284 2.64 39.41 -4.19
N GLY A 285 3.50 40.41 -4.08
CA GLY A 285 4.14 41.07 -5.22
C GLY A 285 3.42 42.33 -5.69
N GLU A 286 2.19 42.61 -5.24
CA GLU A 286 1.52 43.89 -5.47
C GLU A 286 1.79 44.87 -4.30
N LYS A 287 2.12 46.12 -4.63
CA LYS A 287 2.22 47.24 -3.66
C LYS A 287 1.02 48.18 -3.83
N PRO A 288 -0.11 47.92 -3.16
CA PRO A 288 -1.32 48.73 -3.34
C PRO A 288 -1.14 50.14 -2.77
N THR A 289 -1.55 51.15 -3.53
CA THR A 289 -1.50 52.57 -3.12
C THR A 289 -2.81 53.06 -2.47
N SER A 290 -3.87 52.25 -2.52
CA SER A 290 -5.19 52.57 -1.99
C SER A 290 -6.01 51.29 -1.75
N HIS A 291 -7.02 51.39 -0.89
CA HIS A 291 -8.08 50.38 -0.78
C HIS A 291 -9.23 50.72 -1.74
N GLU A 292 -9.96 49.72 -2.23
CA GLU A 292 -11.00 49.93 -3.26
C GLU A 292 -12.36 49.44 -2.78
N GLY A 293 -13.33 50.36 -2.66
CA GLY A 293 -14.68 50.01 -2.23
C GLY A 293 -14.68 49.34 -0.86
N LYS A 294 -15.06 48.05 -0.83
CA LYS A 294 -15.07 47.19 0.38
C LYS A 294 -13.92 46.19 0.43
N VAL A 295 -13.00 46.24 -0.53
CA VAL A 295 -11.82 45.37 -0.63
C VAL A 295 -10.60 46.16 -0.17
N TYR A 296 -10.10 45.80 1.01
CA TYR A 296 -8.92 46.37 1.62
C TYR A 296 -7.68 45.60 1.16
N LEU A 297 -6.95 46.19 0.21
CA LEU A 297 -5.72 45.61 -0.31
C LEU A 297 -4.56 45.83 0.67
N ALA A 298 -3.90 44.75 1.07
CA ALA A 298 -2.74 44.75 1.94
C ALA A 298 -1.45 44.47 1.17
N HIS A 299 -0.33 44.99 1.66
CA HIS A 299 1.02 44.77 1.12
C HIS A 299 1.74 43.61 1.82
N THR A 300 1.49 43.39 3.12
CA THR A 300 2.13 42.32 3.91
C THR A 300 1.11 41.43 4.62
N LEU A 301 1.51 40.21 4.97
CA LEU A 301 0.71 39.25 5.73
C LEU A 301 0.36 39.81 7.12
N GLU A 302 1.28 40.55 7.75
CA GLU A 302 1.01 41.26 9.01
C GLU A 302 -0.06 42.34 8.83
N GLU A 303 0.04 43.17 7.79
CA GLU A 303 -0.98 44.20 7.49
C GLU A 303 -2.34 43.54 7.23
N THR A 304 -2.34 42.43 6.49
CA THR A 304 -3.55 41.64 6.19
C THR A 304 -4.25 41.22 7.49
N ALA A 305 -3.50 40.63 8.43
CA ALA A 305 -4.04 40.19 9.71
C ALA A 305 -4.56 41.37 10.56
N LYS A 306 -3.83 42.49 10.63
CA LYS A 306 -4.25 43.66 11.39
C LYS A 306 -5.53 44.30 10.83
N ILE A 307 -5.65 44.42 9.50
CA ILE A 307 -6.86 44.92 8.85
C ILE A 307 -8.03 43.96 9.11
N ALA A 308 -7.82 42.64 9.00
CA ALA A 308 -8.86 41.65 9.29
C ALA A 308 -9.42 41.80 10.71
N VAL A 309 -8.54 41.95 11.71
CA VAL A 309 -8.92 42.13 13.12
C VAL A 309 -9.64 43.45 13.36
N ASP A 310 -9.19 44.55 12.77
CA ASP A 310 -9.88 45.83 12.90
C ASP A 310 -11.29 45.76 12.29
N LEU A 311 -11.43 45.22 11.07
CA LEU A 311 -12.73 45.02 10.43
C LEU A 311 -13.66 44.11 11.25
N ALA A 312 -13.14 43.02 11.79
CA ALA A 312 -13.91 42.05 12.57
C ALA A 312 -14.42 42.59 13.91
N ASN A 313 -13.80 43.67 14.40
CA ASN A 313 -14.17 44.37 15.62
C ASN A 313 -14.94 45.69 15.35
N ASP A 314 -15.41 45.92 14.12
CA ASP A 314 -16.02 47.17 13.68
C ASP A 314 -15.15 48.42 13.94
N VAL A 315 -13.83 48.25 13.91
CA VAL A 315 -12.84 49.33 14.03
C VAL A 315 -12.52 49.87 12.64
N ALA A 316 -12.50 51.21 12.51
CA ALA A 316 -12.16 51.85 11.25
C ALA A 316 -10.71 51.52 10.83
N VAL A 317 -10.56 51.02 9.60
CA VAL A 317 -9.25 50.69 9.02
C VAL A 317 -8.34 51.91 9.00
N LYS A 318 -7.12 51.75 9.51
CA LYS A 318 -6.11 52.81 9.55
C LYS A 318 -5.53 53.04 8.16
N LYS A 319 -5.07 54.26 7.91
CA LYS A 319 -4.36 54.58 6.66
C LYS A 319 -3.02 53.86 6.54
N ASN A 320 -2.43 53.47 7.68
CA ASN A 320 -1.13 52.83 7.72
C ASN A 320 -1.02 51.92 8.96
N TYR A 321 -0.60 50.68 8.73
CA TYR A 321 -0.38 49.66 9.76
C TYR A 321 1.11 49.36 10.00
N PHE A 322 2.00 50.03 9.27
CA PHE A 322 3.44 49.88 9.42
C PHE A 322 3.93 50.43 10.75
N GLU A 323 4.73 49.63 11.45
CA GLU A 323 5.35 49.99 12.72
C GLU A 323 6.88 49.97 12.55
N ALA A 324 7.53 51.10 12.78
CA ALA A 324 8.98 51.19 12.72
C ALA A 324 9.63 50.43 13.89
N LEU A 325 10.56 49.51 13.60
CA LEU A 325 11.35 48.85 14.63
C LEU A 325 12.49 49.73 15.14
N ALA A 326 12.77 49.64 16.44
CA ALA A 326 13.95 50.26 17.02
C ALA A 326 15.21 49.53 16.55
N LYS A 327 16.23 50.29 16.13
CA LYS A 327 17.53 49.72 15.74
C LYS A 327 18.14 48.93 16.90
N PRO A 328 18.54 47.67 16.71
CA PRO A 328 19.21 46.89 17.76
C PRO A 328 20.52 47.53 18.18
N ALA A 329 20.95 47.28 19.43
CA ALA A 329 22.19 47.79 20.00
C ALA A 329 23.43 47.03 19.49
N VAL A 330 23.54 46.88 18.16
CA VAL A 330 24.67 46.26 17.46
C VAL A 330 25.16 47.18 16.33
N PRO A 331 26.43 47.08 15.90
CA PRO A 331 26.94 47.87 14.79
C PRO A 331 26.15 47.63 13.49
N THR A 332 26.03 48.66 12.65
CA THR A 332 25.55 48.47 11.28
C THR A 332 26.56 47.64 10.51
N LEU A 333 26.08 46.62 9.80
CA LEU A 333 26.91 45.76 9.00
C LEU A 333 27.57 46.51 7.84
N PRO A 334 28.81 46.14 7.44
CA PRO A 334 29.47 46.69 6.26
C PRO A 334 28.63 46.57 4.99
N GLU A 335 28.85 47.47 4.03
CA GLU A 335 28.08 47.56 2.78
C GLU A 335 28.16 46.26 1.94
N ASP A 336 29.31 45.58 1.94
CA ASP A 336 29.56 44.33 1.20
C ASP A 336 28.85 43.10 1.77
N LYS A 337 28.28 43.20 2.99
CA LYS A 337 27.53 42.10 3.61
C LYS A 337 26.10 42.03 3.11
N VAL A 338 25.56 40.83 2.92
CA VAL A 338 24.22 40.59 2.36
C VAL A 338 23.34 39.75 3.28
N VAL A 339 22.04 39.73 2.98
CA VAL A 339 21.03 38.89 3.64
C VAL A 339 20.86 37.58 2.87
N LYS A 340 20.86 36.46 3.59
CA LYS A 340 20.56 35.11 3.09
C LYS A 340 19.31 34.58 3.80
N GLY A 341 18.21 34.43 3.08
CA GLY A 341 16.93 33.90 3.56
C GLY A 341 16.84 32.38 3.38
N LEU A 342 16.58 31.65 4.46
CA LEU A 342 16.45 30.18 4.51
C LEU A 342 15.06 29.80 5.05
N TYR A 343 14.08 29.80 4.16
CA TYR A 343 12.69 29.61 4.53
C TYR A 343 12.21 28.18 4.31
N SER A 344 11.51 27.63 5.28
CA SER A 344 10.72 26.40 5.15
C SER A 344 9.33 26.65 4.54
N GLY A 345 8.81 27.88 4.66
CA GLY A 345 7.54 28.29 4.09
C GLY A 345 7.67 29.13 2.83
N GLY A 346 7.27 28.60 1.68
CA GLY A 346 7.42 29.30 0.39
C GLY A 346 6.69 30.64 0.27
N THR A 347 5.59 30.84 1.00
CA THR A 347 4.90 32.14 1.00
C THR A 347 5.65 33.18 1.85
N LEU A 348 6.22 32.76 2.98
CA LEU A 348 7.06 33.60 3.82
C LEU A 348 8.35 33.96 3.08
N ALA A 349 8.92 33.01 2.33
CA ALA A 349 10.03 33.24 1.42
C ALA A 349 9.67 34.30 0.37
N SER A 350 8.50 34.18 -0.26
CA SER A 350 7.98 35.12 -1.27
C SER A 350 7.83 36.54 -0.74
N GLU A 351 7.22 36.71 0.45
CA GLU A 351 7.11 38.01 1.10
C GLU A 351 8.49 38.59 1.44
N ALA A 352 9.40 37.78 1.98
CA ALA A 352 10.74 38.23 2.33
C ALA A 352 11.56 38.66 1.10
N GLY A 353 11.53 37.86 0.03
CA GLY A 353 12.18 38.20 -1.23
C GLY A 353 11.62 39.48 -1.85
N MET A 354 10.29 39.67 -1.80
CA MET A 354 9.63 40.88 -2.29
C MET A 354 10.10 42.12 -1.52
N LEU A 355 10.00 42.11 -0.19
CA LEU A 355 10.35 43.25 0.66
C LEU A 355 11.84 43.61 0.58
N ILE A 356 12.73 42.61 0.51
CA ILE A 356 14.17 42.84 0.32
C ILE A 356 14.44 43.43 -1.06
N SER A 357 13.82 42.88 -2.11
CA SER A 357 14.02 43.35 -3.48
C SER A 357 13.53 44.78 -3.68
N GLU A 358 12.40 45.13 -3.08
CA GLU A 358 11.84 46.49 -3.12
C GLU A 358 12.73 47.49 -2.37
N ALA A 359 13.16 47.17 -1.15
CA ALA A 359 13.96 48.07 -0.32
C ALA A 359 15.33 48.39 -0.93
N LEU A 360 15.86 47.48 -1.77
CA LEU A 360 17.18 47.56 -2.37
C LEU A 360 17.15 47.80 -3.89
N ASP A 361 15.98 47.97 -4.49
CA ASP A 361 15.77 48.13 -5.94
C ASP A 361 16.45 47.03 -6.78
N LEU A 362 16.25 45.76 -6.40
CA LEU A 362 16.94 44.60 -6.98
C LEU A 362 16.27 43.99 -8.22
N GLY A 363 15.21 44.62 -8.74
CA GLY A 363 14.54 44.22 -9.98
C GLY A 363 13.41 43.18 -9.82
N GLY A 364 12.88 43.00 -8.60
CA GLY A 364 11.75 42.11 -8.31
C GLY A 364 12.14 40.69 -7.89
N LEU A 365 11.17 39.78 -7.88
CA LEU A 365 11.37 38.34 -7.61
C LEU A 365 12.01 37.67 -8.82
N VAL A 366 12.92 36.71 -8.58
CA VAL A 366 13.54 35.90 -9.63
C VAL A 366 12.82 34.54 -9.67
N LYS A 367 12.36 34.09 -10.85
CA LYS A 367 11.89 32.71 -11.04
C LYS A 367 13.06 31.82 -11.46
N ALA A 368 13.93 31.45 -10.52
CA ALA A 368 14.93 30.41 -10.70
C ALA A 368 14.63 29.29 -9.69
N GLU A 369 14.76 28.02 -10.09
CA GLU A 369 14.41 26.86 -9.25
C GLU A 369 15.00 26.98 -7.82
N GLY A 370 14.15 26.84 -6.80
CA GLY A 370 14.47 26.99 -5.38
C GLY A 370 14.76 28.41 -4.85
N TYR A 371 15.00 29.41 -5.71
CA TYR A 371 15.31 30.78 -5.31
C TYR A 371 14.15 31.73 -5.59
N VAL A 372 13.70 32.41 -4.55
CA VAL A 372 12.71 33.50 -4.63
C VAL A 372 13.37 34.84 -4.97
N LEU A 373 14.58 35.06 -4.44
CA LEU A 373 15.43 36.21 -4.74
C LEU A 373 16.86 35.72 -4.91
N LYS A 374 17.54 36.18 -5.97
CA LYS A 374 18.98 35.96 -6.19
C LYS A 374 19.57 37.12 -6.97
N SER A 375 19.97 38.18 -6.27
CA SER A 375 20.44 39.43 -6.91
C SER A 375 21.50 40.12 -6.05
N HIS A 376 22.61 40.54 -6.67
CA HIS A 376 23.70 41.29 -6.02
C HIS A 376 24.24 40.64 -4.72
N GLY A 377 24.15 39.31 -4.61
CA GLY A 377 24.57 38.52 -3.44
C GLY A 377 23.46 38.27 -2.41
N TYR A 378 22.36 39.04 -2.45
CA TYR A 378 21.17 38.78 -1.66
C TYR A 378 20.44 37.55 -2.20
N GLU A 379 20.12 36.62 -1.31
CA GLU A 379 19.47 35.36 -1.67
C GLU A 379 18.33 35.09 -0.70
N VAL A 380 17.18 34.65 -1.20
CA VAL A 380 16.08 34.11 -0.41
C VAL A 380 15.66 32.80 -1.06
N ILE A 381 15.71 31.72 -0.30
CA ILE A 381 15.45 30.35 -0.75
C ILE A 381 14.15 29.86 -0.15
N ASP A 382 13.32 29.24 -0.99
CA ASP A 382 12.23 28.38 -0.55
C ASP A 382 12.75 26.94 -0.47
N LEU A 383 13.09 26.49 0.73
CA LEU A 383 13.63 25.15 0.96
C LEU A 383 12.55 24.06 0.79
N GLY A 384 11.26 24.45 0.70
CA GLY A 384 10.16 23.54 0.44
C GLY A 384 9.97 23.20 -1.04
N ASP A 385 10.65 23.91 -1.94
CA ASP A 385 10.62 23.66 -3.38
C ASP A 385 11.14 22.26 -3.74
N ASP A 386 10.58 21.65 -4.79
CA ASP A 386 10.89 20.30 -5.26
C ASP A 386 12.40 20.03 -5.40
N MET A 387 13.18 21.05 -5.78
CA MET A 387 14.63 20.91 -5.92
C MET A 387 15.32 20.48 -4.61
N TYR A 388 14.75 20.81 -3.44
CA TYR A 388 15.31 20.50 -2.13
C TYR A 388 14.59 19.34 -1.42
N THR A 389 13.38 18.97 -1.87
CA THR A 389 12.53 17.94 -1.26
C THR A 389 12.47 16.65 -2.08
N GLN A 390 13.02 16.61 -3.30
CA GLN A 390 13.16 15.36 -4.05
C GLN A 390 13.98 14.32 -3.27
N GLY A 391 13.30 13.26 -2.83
CA GLY A 391 13.90 12.18 -2.03
C GLY A 391 14.25 12.55 -0.60
N ARG A 392 13.77 13.70 -0.08
CA ARG A 392 13.97 14.18 1.30
C ARG A 392 12.65 14.68 1.90
N PRO A 393 12.40 14.55 3.21
CA PRO A 393 11.19 15.11 3.80
C PRO A 393 11.17 16.64 3.68
N HIS A 394 9.97 17.24 3.69
CA HIS A 394 9.81 18.69 3.63
C HIS A 394 10.52 19.37 4.83
N PRO A 395 11.18 20.54 4.66
CA PRO A 395 11.98 21.20 5.71
C PRO A 395 11.19 21.70 6.94
N MET A 396 9.86 21.66 6.90
CA MET A 396 9.01 21.90 8.08
C MET A 396 8.95 20.68 9.01
N ILE A 397 9.19 19.48 8.46
CA ILE A 397 9.18 18.20 9.16
C ILE A 397 10.60 17.81 9.55
N ASP A 398 11.57 18.04 8.67
CA ASP A 398 12.95 17.61 8.82
C ASP A 398 13.93 18.81 8.74
N PRO A 399 14.86 18.95 9.70
CA PRO A 399 15.73 20.12 9.77
C PRO A 399 16.98 20.03 8.88
N ASP A 400 17.31 18.88 8.27
CA ASP A 400 18.65 18.59 7.76
C ASP A 400 19.08 19.56 6.66
N VAL A 401 18.23 19.78 5.65
CA VAL A 401 18.52 20.72 4.56
C VAL A 401 18.75 22.13 5.09
N ARG A 402 18.00 22.52 6.14
CA ARG A 402 18.15 23.83 6.77
C ARG A 402 19.49 23.95 7.48
N ILE A 403 19.89 22.91 8.20
CA ILE A 403 21.18 22.82 8.90
C ILE A 403 22.34 22.87 7.90
N GLU A 404 22.27 22.09 6.81
CA GLU A 404 23.25 22.10 5.73
C GLU A 404 23.43 23.51 5.16
N LYS A 405 22.33 24.20 4.86
CA LYS A 405 22.36 25.56 4.29
C LYS A 405 22.83 26.63 5.28
N ILE A 406 22.53 26.49 6.56
CA ILE A 406 23.08 27.37 7.61
C ILE A 406 24.61 27.26 7.63
N ARG A 407 25.15 26.03 7.58
CA ARG A 407 26.60 25.80 7.55
C ARG A 407 27.24 26.31 6.27
N GLU A 408 26.61 26.09 5.12
CA GLU A 408 27.06 26.61 3.82
C GLU A 408 27.18 28.14 3.84
N TYR A 409 26.12 28.85 4.25
CA TYR A 409 26.13 30.31 4.26
C TYR A 409 26.95 30.93 5.38
N ALA A 410 27.26 30.19 6.43
CA ALA A 410 28.23 30.63 7.44
C ALA A 410 29.65 30.79 6.86
N GLN A 411 30.00 29.98 5.84
CA GLN A 411 31.31 30.02 5.18
C GLN A 411 31.41 31.12 4.12
N ASP A 412 30.29 31.61 3.57
CA ASP A 412 30.29 32.71 2.61
C ASP A 412 30.71 34.03 3.29
N GLU A 413 31.83 34.60 2.83
CA GLU A 413 32.39 35.85 3.37
C GLU A 413 31.44 37.04 3.23
N LYS A 414 30.51 37.00 2.26
CA LYS A 414 29.53 38.07 2.05
C LYS A 414 28.32 37.94 2.96
N THR A 415 28.05 36.79 3.57
CA THR A 415 26.89 36.64 4.47
C THR A 415 27.12 37.44 5.75
N GLY A 416 26.24 38.41 6.00
CA GLY A 416 26.20 39.14 7.29
C GLY A 416 24.96 38.81 8.11
N ILE A 417 23.88 38.36 7.45
CA ILE A 417 22.61 38.01 8.09
C ILE A 417 22.07 36.72 7.48
N ILE A 418 21.73 35.75 8.32
CA ILE A 418 20.88 34.62 7.95
C ILE A 418 19.47 34.89 8.51
N LEU A 419 18.49 35.00 7.62
CA LEU A 419 17.08 35.24 7.92
C LEU A 419 16.32 33.92 7.74
N PHE A 420 15.50 33.50 8.70
CA PHE A 420 14.77 32.22 8.60
C PHE A 420 13.44 32.23 9.37
N ASP A 421 12.57 31.28 9.07
CA ASP A 421 11.29 31.06 9.73
C ASP A 421 11.30 29.81 10.64
N VAL A 422 10.50 29.80 11.68
CA VAL A 422 10.15 28.59 12.43
C VAL A 422 8.63 28.47 12.42
N VAL A 423 8.12 27.56 11.60
CA VAL A 423 6.68 27.29 11.50
C VAL A 423 6.30 26.20 12.48
N LEU A 424 5.32 26.48 13.35
CA LEU A 424 4.81 25.56 14.38
C LEU A 424 3.47 24.95 13.93
N GLY A 425 2.87 24.12 14.79
CA GLY A 425 1.57 23.51 14.58
C GLY A 425 1.65 22.00 14.31
N TYR A 426 0.49 21.40 14.05
CA TYR A 426 0.43 19.99 13.66
C TYR A 426 1.13 19.78 12.30
N GLY A 427 1.71 18.59 12.12
CA GLY A 427 2.50 18.23 10.94
C GLY A 427 3.94 18.78 10.95
N ALA A 428 4.24 19.89 11.62
CA ALA A 428 5.60 20.41 11.74
C ALA A 428 6.45 19.60 12.74
N HIS A 429 7.78 19.72 12.64
CA HIS A 429 8.74 19.06 13.53
C HIS A 429 8.44 19.37 15.02
N GLU A 430 8.57 18.38 15.89
CA GLU A 430 8.24 18.49 17.33
C GLU A 430 9.10 19.53 18.07
N ASP A 431 10.38 19.64 17.73
CA ASP A 431 11.29 20.67 18.28
C ASP A 431 12.28 21.26 17.26
N MET A 432 11.78 22.04 16.28
CA MET A 432 12.64 22.66 15.25
C MET A 432 13.67 23.65 15.85
N VAL A 433 13.32 24.34 16.94
CA VAL A 433 14.24 25.26 17.60
C VAL A 433 15.44 24.50 18.19
N GLY A 434 15.19 23.38 18.87
CA GLY A 434 16.25 22.52 19.41
C GLY A 434 17.16 21.95 18.33
N ALA A 435 16.61 21.63 17.16
CA ALA A 435 17.37 21.11 16.03
C ALA A 435 18.27 22.18 15.36
N LEU A 436 17.79 23.41 15.18
CA LEU A 436 18.53 24.46 14.48
C LEU A 436 19.58 25.18 15.34
N LEU A 437 19.33 25.33 16.65
CA LEU A 437 20.21 26.10 17.54
C LEU A 437 21.68 25.64 17.53
N PRO A 438 22.02 24.34 17.59
CA PRO A 438 23.41 23.88 17.52
C PRO A 438 24.13 24.33 16.24
N ALA A 439 23.45 24.24 15.09
CA ALA A 439 24.02 24.67 13.80
C ALA A 439 24.19 26.20 13.73
N ILE A 440 23.29 26.96 14.36
CA ILE A 440 23.39 28.42 14.48
C ILE A 440 24.60 28.81 15.36
N GLU A 441 24.80 28.13 16.48
CA GLU A 441 25.95 28.36 17.36
C GLU A 441 27.28 28.04 16.66
N GLU A 442 27.34 26.90 15.96
CA GLU A 442 28.46 26.50 15.12
C GLU A 442 28.78 27.56 14.05
N ALA A 443 27.77 27.97 13.27
CA ALA A 443 27.91 28.97 12.22
C ALA A 443 28.44 30.33 12.74
N ARG A 444 27.95 30.77 13.90
CA ARG A 444 28.44 32.01 14.55
C ARG A 444 29.89 31.87 15.01
N ALA A 445 30.27 30.71 15.56
CA ALA A 445 31.65 30.44 15.96
C ALA A 445 32.58 30.48 14.74
N THR A 446 32.22 29.81 13.64
CA THR A 446 32.97 29.82 12.37
C THR A 446 33.15 31.24 11.82
N ALA A 447 32.07 32.04 11.79
CA ALA A 447 32.16 33.43 11.33
C ALA A 447 33.09 34.27 12.22
N LYS A 448 33.02 34.09 13.54
CA LYS A 448 33.85 34.80 14.52
C LYS A 448 35.34 34.40 14.41
N GLU A 449 35.65 33.13 14.19
CA GLU A 449 37.02 32.66 13.91
C GLU A 449 37.59 33.31 12.64
N ALA A 450 36.74 33.55 11.64
CA ALA A 450 37.08 34.30 10.44
C ALA A 450 37.09 35.83 10.63
N GLY A 451 36.89 36.35 11.85
CA GLY A 451 36.88 37.78 12.14
C GLY A 451 35.67 38.54 11.58
N ARG A 452 34.56 37.85 11.33
CA ARG A 452 33.30 38.40 10.78
C ARG A 452 32.19 38.34 11.82
N ASP A 453 31.31 39.34 11.80
CA ASP A 453 30.04 39.30 12.52
C ASP A 453 28.96 38.67 11.63
N LEU A 454 28.31 37.61 12.13
CA LEU A 454 27.18 36.94 11.49
C LEU A 454 25.97 37.00 12.44
N TYR A 455 24.89 37.62 11.97
CA TYR A 455 23.64 37.74 12.72
C TYR A 455 22.60 36.75 12.20
N PHE A 456 21.78 36.26 13.12
CA PHE A 456 20.63 35.42 12.82
C PHE A 456 19.36 36.19 13.16
N VAL A 457 18.45 36.28 12.21
CA VAL A 457 17.14 36.93 12.38
C VAL A 457 16.06 35.89 12.09
N ALA A 458 15.07 35.78 12.97
CA ALA A 458 14.01 34.79 12.82
C ALA A 458 12.62 35.37 13.01
N THR A 459 11.64 34.71 12.39
CA THR A 459 10.22 34.81 12.74
C THR A 459 9.69 33.45 13.20
N VAL A 460 8.75 33.44 14.14
CA VAL A 460 8.05 32.22 14.57
C VAL A 460 6.59 32.32 14.13
N CYS A 461 6.18 31.47 13.19
CA CYS A 461 4.81 31.38 12.71
C CYS A 461 4.06 30.33 13.54
N GLY A 462 3.33 30.78 14.57
CA GLY A 462 2.58 29.90 15.45
C GLY A 462 1.82 30.61 16.58
N THR A 463 1.14 29.82 17.42
CA THR A 463 0.42 30.30 18.59
C THR A 463 0.91 29.65 19.88
N THR A 464 0.50 30.16 21.04
CA THR A 464 0.77 29.53 22.33
C THR A 464 -0.02 28.23 22.53
N LYS A 465 -0.97 27.91 21.64
CA LYS A 465 -1.81 26.71 21.69
C LYS A 465 -1.24 25.56 20.84
N ASP A 466 -0.27 25.85 19.97
CA ASP A 466 0.42 24.83 19.19
C ASP A 466 1.20 23.85 20.09
N PRO A 467 1.38 22.58 19.68
CA PRO A 467 2.12 21.58 20.45
C PRO A 467 3.52 22.04 20.88
N GLN A 468 4.22 22.77 20.00
CA GLN A 468 5.58 23.28 20.23
C GLN A 468 5.63 24.56 21.08
N ASN A 469 4.49 25.24 21.24
CA ASN A 469 4.32 26.52 21.93
C ASN A 469 5.15 27.71 21.37
N TYR A 470 4.46 28.74 20.87
CA TYR A 470 5.07 29.96 20.35
C TYR A 470 6.01 30.67 21.32
N GLN A 471 5.59 30.91 22.57
CA GLN A 471 6.36 31.71 23.52
C GLN A 471 7.67 31.01 23.90
N SER A 472 7.60 29.70 24.19
CA SER A 472 8.77 28.86 24.44
C SER A 472 9.77 28.90 23.28
N SER A 473 9.28 28.77 22.04
CA SER A 473 10.11 28.81 20.83
C SER A 473 10.82 30.16 20.66
N VAL A 474 10.10 31.27 20.85
CA VAL A 474 10.66 32.63 20.78
C VAL A 474 11.73 32.84 21.84
N ASP A 475 11.47 32.44 23.09
CA ASP A 475 12.40 32.66 24.21
C ASP A 475 13.69 31.85 24.02
N ARG A 476 13.60 30.58 23.63
CA ARG A 476 14.76 29.72 23.35
C ARG A 476 15.63 30.26 22.21
N LEU A 477 15.03 30.76 21.13
CA LEU A 477 15.77 31.38 20.03
C LEU A 477 16.51 32.65 20.50
N LYS A 478 15.85 33.50 21.30
CA LYS A 478 16.48 34.71 21.88
C LYS A 478 17.63 34.35 22.82
N GLU A 479 17.46 33.33 23.66
CA GLU A 479 18.52 32.81 24.54
C GLU A 479 19.73 32.28 23.74
N GLY A 480 19.49 31.65 22.58
CA GLY A 480 20.53 31.26 21.61
C GLY A 480 21.19 32.42 20.85
N GLY A 481 20.77 33.67 21.12
CA GLY A 481 21.33 34.88 20.49
C GLY A 481 20.76 35.18 19.11
N VAL A 482 19.62 34.61 18.74
CA VAL A 482 18.87 34.94 17.53
C VAL A 482 18.01 36.18 17.79
N LEU A 483 17.96 37.09 16.80
CA LEU A 483 17.09 38.26 16.85
C LEU A 483 15.70 37.88 16.31
N VAL A 484 14.73 37.69 17.21
CA VAL A 484 13.38 37.21 16.84
C VAL A 484 12.39 38.37 16.72
N ALA A 485 11.73 38.47 15.57
CA ALA A 485 10.68 39.44 15.29
C ALA A 485 9.28 38.82 15.40
N GLU A 486 8.24 39.66 15.50
CA GLU A 486 6.85 39.24 15.76
C GLU A 486 6.08 38.76 14.51
N SER A 487 6.61 39.07 13.32
CA SER A 487 6.07 38.71 12.02
C SER A 487 7.21 38.55 11.01
N ASN A 488 6.94 37.89 9.90
CA ASN A 488 7.91 37.77 8.81
C ASN A 488 8.30 39.15 8.22
N ALA A 489 7.33 40.05 8.00
CA ALA A 489 7.59 41.41 7.55
C ALA A 489 8.51 42.20 8.52
N LYS A 490 8.29 42.08 9.83
CA LYS A 490 9.16 42.67 10.86
C LYS A 490 10.54 42.02 10.89
N ALA A 491 10.65 40.72 10.63
CA ALA A 491 11.95 40.04 10.54
C ALA A 491 12.79 40.58 9.37
N VAL A 492 12.15 40.82 8.21
CA VAL A 492 12.80 41.46 7.06
C VAL A 492 13.20 42.90 7.37
N GLN A 493 12.30 43.69 7.96
CA GLN A 493 12.59 45.05 8.40
C GLN A 493 13.81 45.09 9.34
N LEU A 494 13.88 44.16 10.29
CA LEU A 494 14.99 44.03 11.23
C LEU A 494 16.31 43.70 10.51
N ALA A 495 16.29 42.78 9.54
CA ALA A 495 17.46 42.44 8.74
C ALA A 495 17.96 43.66 7.91
N LEU A 496 17.05 44.41 7.30
CA LEU A 496 17.37 45.64 6.56
C LEU A 496 17.92 46.74 7.48
N LEU A 497 17.37 46.88 8.69
CA LEU A 497 17.88 47.84 9.69
C LEU A 497 19.31 47.52 10.15
N LEU A 498 19.66 46.24 10.30
CA LEU A 498 21.03 45.81 10.59
C LEU A 498 22.01 46.17 9.45
N LYS A 499 21.51 46.22 8.21
CA LYS A 499 22.20 46.75 7.03
C LYS A 499 22.19 48.28 6.92
N GLY A 500 21.52 48.97 7.82
CA GLY A 500 21.40 50.44 7.81
C GLY A 500 20.36 50.97 6.83
N ILE A 501 19.44 50.12 6.38
CA ILE A 501 18.37 50.46 5.43
C ILE A 501 17.07 50.60 6.22
N GLU A 502 16.46 51.77 6.15
CA GLU A 502 15.16 52.05 6.73
C GLU A 502 14.08 51.96 5.63
N ILE A 503 12.97 51.28 5.94
CA ILE A 503 11.81 51.14 5.06
C ILE A 503 10.60 51.85 5.67
N SER A 504 9.62 52.19 4.83
CA SER A 504 8.36 52.81 5.23
C SER A 504 7.24 52.42 4.27
N GLU A 505 6.00 52.45 4.77
CA GLU A 505 4.79 52.32 3.96
C GLU A 505 4.10 53.68 3.80
N ASP A 506 3.51 53.91 2.63
CA ASP A 506 2.67 55.09 2.38
C ASP A 506 1.26 54.91 2.94
N ASP A 507 0.58 56.03 3.22
CA ASP A 507 -0.83 56.03 3.62
C ASP A 507 -1.72 55.52 2.48
N LYS A 508 -2.59 54.54 2.77
CA LYS A 508 -3.59 54.00 1.86
C LYS A 508 -4.96 54.62 2.15
N GLU A 509 -5.49 55.39 1.21
CA GLU A 509 -6.86 55.92 1.29
C GLU A 509 -7.86 54.91 0.72
N VAL A 510 -9.12 54.97 1.19
CA VAL A 510 -10.22 54.20 0.59
C VAL A 510 -10.81 54.99 -0.57
N VAL A 511 -10.71 54.44 -1.79
CA VAL A 511 -11.30 55.02 -3.00
C VAL A 511 -12.56 54.27 -3.41
N ALA A 512 -13.49 54.94 -4.11
CA ALA A 512 -14.70 54.30 -4.61
C ALA A 512 -14.37 53.30 -5.74
N TYR A 513 -14.90 52.08 -5.65
CA TYR A 513 -14.82 51.11 -6.74
C TYR A 513 -15.81 51.46 -7.85
N ASN A 514 -15.32 51.55 -9.10
CA ASN A 514 -16.12 51.88 -10.28
C ASN A 514 -16.06 50.78 -11.37
N GLY A 515 -15.55 49.60 -11.02
CA GLY A 515 -15.47 48.45 -11.93
C GLY A 515 -16.79 47.67 -12.02
N PRO A 516 -16.83 46.59 -12.83
CA PRO A 516 -18.00 45.73 -12.95
C PRO A 516 -18.23 44.91 -11.67
N THR A 517 -19.46 44.43 -11.50
CA THR A 517 -19.86 43.51 -10.43
C THR A 517 -20.67 42.37 -11.04
N VAL A 518 -20.63 41.19 -10.42
CA VAL A 518 -21.34 39.98 -10.86
C VAL A 518 -22.46 39.59 -9.91
N ASP A 519 -23.41 38.80 -10.41
CA ASP A 519 -24.38 38.13 -9.56
C ASP A 519 -23.67 37.03 -8.76
N VAL A 520 -23.70 37.13 -7.42
CA VAL A 520 -23.09 36.14 -6.53
C VAL A 520 -23.94 34.87 -6.52
N PRO A 521 -23.40 33.70 -6.92
CA PRO A 521 -24.14 32.45 -6.92
C PRO A 521 -24.44 31.98 -5.49
N LYS A 522 -25.35 31.01 -5.35
CA LYS A 522 -25.54 30.31 -4.08
C LYS A 522 -24.56 29.13 -3.98
N PRO A 523 -23.95 28.90 -2.80
CA PRO A 523 -23.13 27.72 -2.58
C PRO A 523 -23.99 26.45 -2.59
N GLY A 524 -23.37 25.30 -2.90
CA GLY A 524 -24.01 24.00 -2.78
C GLY A 524 -24.36 23.66 -1.33
N GLU A 525 -25.39 22.86 -1.11
CA GLU A 525 -25.85 22.48 0.24
C GLU A 525 -24.76 21.75 1.04
N LYS A 526 -23.96 20.90 0.38
CA LYS A 526 -22.85 20.16 1.00
C LYS A 526 -21.71 21.08 1.43
N VAL A 527 -21.37 22.09 0.61
CA VAL A 527 -20.40 23.12 1.00
C VAL A 527 -20.86 23.85 2.27
N MET A 528 -22.15 24.20 2.36
CA MET A 528 -22.68 24.85 3.56
C MET A 528 -22.71 23.93 4.77
N GLU A 529 -23.02 22.65 4.57
CA GLU A 529 -22.97 21.62 5.62
C GLU A 529 -21.55 21.44 6.17
N LEU A 530 -20.53 21.44 5.30
CA LEU A 530 -19.13 21.42 5.71
C LEU A 530 -18.75 22.62 6.60
N LEU A 531 -19.25 23.83 6.29
CA LEU A 531 -18.95 25.03 7.07
C LEU A 531 -19.77 25.18 8.35
N THR A 532 -20.89 24.47 8.48
CA THR A 532 -21.81 24.60 9.63
C THR A 532 -21.78 23.40 10.56
N THR A 533 -21.08 22.33 10.18
CA THR A 533 -20.88 21.13 11.00
C THR A 533 -19.40 20.83 11.18
N LYS A 534 -19.06 19.99 12.15
CA LYS A 534 -17.70 19.48 12.27
C LYS A 534 -17.42 18.45 11.17
N PRO A 535 -16.24 18.50 10.52
CA PRO A 535 -15.91 17.57 9.46
C PRO A 535 -15.78 16.13 9.98
N ARG A 536 -16.17 15.19 9.13
CA ARG A 536 -16.08 13.74 9.34
C ARG A 536 -15.25 13.17 8.20
N ILE A 537 -14.02 12.78 8.52
CA ILE A 537 -12.93 12.69 7.56
C ILE A 537 -12.54 11.23 7.32
N ILE A 538 -12.51 10.80 6.06
CA ILE A 538 -11.76 9.59 5.67
C ILE A 538 -10.33 10.04 5.39
N ASN A 539 -9.39 9.67 6.26
CA ASN A 539 -7.98 10.02 6.10
C ASN A 539 -7.27 8.95 5.27
N VAL A 540 -6.73 9.35 4.12
CA VAL A 540 -6.08 8.49 3.13
C VAL A 540 -4.60 8.89 3.04
N GLY A 541 -3.75 8.15 3.73
CA GLY A 541 -2.31 8.42 3.83
C GLY A 541 -1.84 8.49 5.27
N LEU A 542 -1.20 9.60 5.65
CA LEU A 542 -0.50 9.78 6.92
C LEU A 542 -1.45 9.76 8.10
N GLN A 543 -1.30 8.76 8.96
CA GLN A 543 -2.11 8.63 10.17
C GLN A 543 -1.90 9.81 11.15
N SER A 544 -0.74 10.47 11.15
CA SER A 544 -0.50 11.63 12.02
C SER A 544 -1.46 12.79 11.77
N PHE A 545 -2.09 12.88 10.59
CA PHE A 545 -3.11 13.90 10.31
C PHE A 545 -4.42 13.68 11.10
N THR A 546 -4.65 12.47 11.63
CA THR A 546 -5.87 12.19 12.41
C THR A 546 -5.86 12.80 13.80
N GLU A 547 -4.67 13.05 14.37
CA GLU A 547 -4.52 13.53 15.75
C GLU A 547 -5.25 14.86 15.97
N SER A 548 -4.95 15.86 15.13
CA SER A 548 -5.61 17.17 15.19
C SER A 548 -7.12 17.11 14.95
N ILE A 549 -7.61 16.14 14.17
CA ILE A 549 -9.05 15.99 13.92
C ILE A 549 -9.74 15.51 15.19
N VAL A 550 -9.19 14.50 15.85
CA VAL A 550 -9.75 13.91 17.08
C VAL A 550 -9.65 14.89 18.25
N ASP A 551 -8.50 15.55 18.44
CA ASP A 551 -8.24 16.48 19.54
C ASP A 551 -9.22 17.66 19.55
N TYR A 552 -9.65 18.11 18.37
CA TYR A 552 -10.58 19.24 18.20
C TYR A 552 -12.02 18.78 17.93
N GLY A 553 -12.27 17.48 18.13
CA GLY A 553 -13.58 16.85 18.22
C GLY A 553 -14.29 16.68 16.87
N GLY A 554 -13.55 16.50 15.79
CA GLY A 554 -14.02 15.91 14.54
C GLY A 554 -14.01 14.38 14.63
N GLU A 555 -14.53 13.73 13.60
CA GLU A 555 -14.52 12.27 13.48
C GLU A 555 -13.63 11.87 12.32
N THR A 556 -12.88 10.78 12.45
CA THR A 556 -12.01 10.32 11.36
C THR A 556 -11.87 8.80 11.36
N VAL A 557 -11.77 8.24 10.16
CA VAL A 557 -11.35 6.84 9.94
C VAL A 557 -10.04 6.86 9.17
N GLN A 558 -9.07 6.11 9.66
CA GLN A 558 -7.82 5.88 8.95
C GLN A 558 -8.06 4.86 7.84
N PHE A 559 -7.82 5.24 6.59
CA PHE A 559 -7.72 4.31 5.46
C PHE A 559 -6.24 4.05 5.19
N ASN A 560 -5.78 2.85 5.55
CA ASN A 560 -4.45 2.31 5.27
C ASN A 560 -4.31 1.97 3.78
N TRP A 561 -4.30 3.03 2.97
CA TRP A 561 -4.20 2.94 1.52
C TRP A 561 -2.85 2.35 1.10
N ARG A 562 -2.90 1.52 0.06
CA ARG A 562 -1.73 0.97 -0.64
C ARG A 562 -2.01 1.03 -2.13
N PRO A 563 -0.98 1.19 -2.98
CA PRO A 563 -1.18 1.14 -4.42
C PRO A 563 -1.73 -0.23 -4.81
N ARG A 564 -2.84 -0.25 -5.55
CA ARG A 564 -3.43 -1.47 -6.13
C ARG A 564 -2.36 -2.24 -6.91
N ALA A 565 -2.46 -3.56 -6.93
CA ALA A 565 -1.52 -4.42 -7.65
C ALA A 565 -0.05 -4.18 -7.31
N ASN A 566 0.24 -3.82 -6.05
CA ASN A 566 1.57 -3.47 -5.56
C ASN A 566 2.28 -2.40 -6.42
N GLY A 567 1.52 -1.47 -7.02
CA GLY A 567 2.06 -0.41 -7.88
C GLY A 567 2.34 -0.84 -9.33
N ASN A 568 1.98 -2.05 -9.75
CA ASN A 568 2.16 -2.49 -11.14
C ASN A 568 1.21 -1.72 -12.07
N LYS A 569 1.74 -0.69 -12.74
CA LYS A 569 0.97 0.25 -13.60
C LYS A 569 0.17 -0.46 -14.69
N LYS A 570 0.71 -1.54 -15.26
CA LYS A 570 0.00 -2.33 -16.28
C LYS A 570 -1.22 -3.01 -15.66
N MET A 571 -1.05 -3.64 -14.50
CA MET A 571 -2.14 -4.32 -13.80
C MET A 571 -3.20 -3.35 -13.31
N ILE A 572 -2.80 -2.18 -12.79
CA ILE A 572 -3.73 -1.12 -12.36
C ILE A 572 -4.62 -0.70 -13.54
N LYS A 573 -4.03 -0.35 -14.68
CA LYS A 573 -4.79 0.03 -15.89
C LYS A 573 -5.74 -1.08 -16.37
N ILE A 574 -5.33 -2.35 -16.29
CA ILE A 574 -6.20 -3.48 -16.63
C ILE A 574 -7.37 -3.56 -15.64
N LEU A 575 -7.10 -3.49 -14.34
CA LEU A 575 -8.13 -3.53 -13.30
C LEU A 575 -9.12 -2.38 -13.44
N ASP A 576 -8.64 -1.16 -13.67
CA ASP A 576 -9.47 0.03 -13.91
C ASP A 576 -10.37 -0.18 -15.14
N ALA A 577 -9.82 -0.69 -16.25
CA ALA A 577 -10.61 -0.98 -17.45
C ALA A 577 -11.64 -2.11 -17.24
N LEU A 578 -11.40 -3.03 -16.29
CA LEU A 578 -12.34 -4.09 -15.93
C LEU A 578 -13.49 -3.59 -15.04
N GLU A 579 -13.38 -2.41 -14.42
CA GLU A 579 -14.48 -1.84 -13.61
C GLU A 579 -15.74 -1.60 -14.45
N ASP A 580 -15.58 -1.21 -15.71
CA ASP A 580 -16.67 -1.06 -16.69
C ASP A 580 -17.41 -2.39 -16.99
N TYR A 581 -16.81 -3.53 -16.66
CA TYR A 581 -17.35 -4.87 -16.86
C TYR A 581 -17.72 -5.57 -15.54
N SER A 582 -17.60 -4.89 -14.39
CA SER A 582 -17.75 -5.46 -13.05
C SER A 582 -19.01 -6.32 -12.88
N GLU A 583 -20.19 -5.78 -13.24
CA GLU A 583 -21.48 -6.49 -13.14
C GLU A 583 -21.50 -7.77 -14.00
N GLN A 584 -20.92 -7.74 -15.20
CA GLN A 584 -20.85 -8.91 -16.08
C GLN A 584 -19.95 -9.99 -15.45
N ILE A 585 -18.77 -9.59 -14.98
CA ILE A 585 -17.78 -10.52 -14.41
C ILE A 585 -18.34 -11.18 -13.15
N GLU A 586 -19.03 -10.42 -12.29
CA GLU A 586 -19.69 -10.96 -11.10
C GLU A 586 -20.76 -12.00 -11.47
N ALA A 587 -21.60 -11.71 -12.47
CA ALA A 587 -22.61 -12.66 -12.92
C ALA A 587 -22.02 -13.93 -13.57
N GLU A 588 -20.85 -13.83 -14.19
CA GLU A 588 -20.11 -14.97 -14.75
C GLU A 588 -19.45 -15.81 -13.65
N ASN A 589 -18.77 -15.15 -12.71
CA ASN A 589 -18.14 -15.79 -11.56
C ASN A 589 -19.15 -16.57 -10.71
N HIS A 590 -20.33 -15.97 -10.43
CA HIS A 590 -21.38 -16.62 -9.66
C HIS A 590 -21.86 -17.93 -10.29
N LYS A 591 -21.85 -18.05 -11.63
CA LYS A 591 -22.18 -19.32 -12.31
C LYS A 591 -21.13 -20.39 -12.06
N VAL A 592 -19.85 -20.02 -12.03
CA VAL A 592 -18.75 -20.95 -11.73
C VAL A 592 -18.87 -21.41 -10.28
N THR A 593 -19.01 -20.49 -9.34
CA THR A 593 -19.09 -20.82 -7.90
C THR A 593 -20.37 -21.55 -7.53
N ASP A 594 -21.50 -21.29 -8.19
CA ASP A 594 -22.71 -22.10 -8.06
C ASP A 594 -22.48 -23.57 -8.45
N LYS A 595 -21.74 -23.83 -9.53
CA LYS A 595 -21.40 -25.21 -9.91
C LYS A 595 -20.46 -25.87 -8.91
N ILE A 596 -19.47 -25.14 -8.39
CA ILE A 596 -18.58 -25.66 -7.33
C ILE A 596 -19.39 -26.05 -6.09
N LYS A 597 -20.23 -25.13 -5.60
CA LYS A 597 -21.07 -25.29 -4.41
C LYS A 597 -22.05 -26.47 -4.54
N ASN A 598 -22.65 -26.64 -5.72
CA ASN A 598 -23.69 -27.66 -5.95
C ASN A 598 -23.15 -29.02 -6.42
N ALA A 599 -21.84 -29.16 -6.65
CA ALA A 599 -21.24 -30.38 -7.14
C ALA A 599 -21.59 -31.60 -6.28
N GLN A 600 -21.72 -32.77 -6.91
CA GLN A 600 -22.12 -34.02 -6.26
C GLN A 600 -21.10 -35.14 -6.55
N PRO A 601 -19.91 -35.08 -5.93
CA PRO A 601 -18.85 -36.07 -6.12
C PRO A 601 -19.14 -37.38 -5.36
N PHE A 602 -19.09 -38.50 -6.08
CA PHE A 602 -19.19 -39.85 -5.55
C PHE A 602 -17.96 -40.66 -5.92
N LEU A 603 -17.39 -41.37 -4.94
CA LEU A 603 -16.39 -42.39 -5.23
C LEU A 603 -17.11 -43.68 -5.64
N VAL A 604 -16.92 -44.09 -6.90
CA VAL A 604 -17.72 -45.16 -7.51
C VAL A 604 -16.92 -46.44 -7.82
N ASP A 605 -15.62 -46.35 -8.09
CA ASP A 605 -14.77 -47.53 -8.33
C ASP A 605 -13.29 -47.24 -8.02
N VAL A 606 -12.48 -48.30 -8.05
CA VAL A 606 -11.02 -48.25 -8.12
C VAL A 606 -10.56 -49.16 -9.25
N VAL A 607 -9.82 -48.62 -10.22
CA VAL A 607 -9.43 -49.34 -11.44
C VAL A 607 -7.99 -49.04 -11.83
N PRO A 608 -7.29 -49.89 -12.61
CA PRO A 608 -5.99 -49.54 -13.17
C PRO A 608 -6.10 -48.28 -14.03
N ALA A 609 -5.18 -47.32 -13.88
CA ALA A 609 -5.21 -46.02 -14.55
C ALA A 609 -5.45 -46.13 -16.06
N LYS A 610 -4.76 -47.07 -16.71
CA LYS A 610 -4.87 -47.29 -18.16
C LYS A 610 -6.29 -47.65 -18.63
N SER A 611 -7.11 -48.24 -17.76
CA SER A 611 -8.49 -48.62 -18.12
C SER A 611 -9.43 -47.42 -18.32
N VAL A 612 -9.09 -46.26 -17.74
CA VAL A 612 -9.90 -45.03 -17.79
C VAL A 612 -9.16 -43.85 -18.40
N ILE A 613 -7.84 -43.94 -18.55
CA ILE A 613 -6.97 -42.94 -19.18
C ILE A 613 -6.36 -43.55 -20.45
N PRO A 614 -6.95 -43.33 -21.65
CA PRO A 614 -6.52 -43.95 -22.90
C PRO A 614 -5.06 -43.64 -23.27
N GLU A 615 -4.54 -42.47 -22.90
CA GLU A 615 -3.18 -42.03 -23.20
C GLU A 615 -2.10 -42.91 -22.54
N LEU A 616 -2.46 -43.66 -21.49
CA LEU A 616 -1.58 -44.63 -20.81
C LEU A 616 -1.59 -46.02 -21.46
N ASN A 617 -2.45 -46.25 -22.46
CA ASN A 617 -2.64 -47.52 -23.17
C ASN A 617 -2.17 -47.46 -24.64
N ASP A 618 -1.22 -46.57 -24.93
CA ASP A 618 -0.63 -46.42 -26.26
C ASP A 618 0.46 -47.47 -26.50
N ASP A 619 0.14 -48.52 -27.27
CA ASP A 619 1.09 -49.60 -27.61
C ASP A 619 2.36 -49.10 -28.32
N ALA A 620 2.32 -47.91 -28.94
CA ALA A 620 3.45 -47.33 -29.66
C ALA A 620 4.38 -46.48 -28.78
N GLN A 621 3.92 -46.04 -27.60
CA GLN A 621 4.67 -45.09 -26.77
C GLN A 621 4.38 -45.25 -25.27
N LYS A 622 5.43 -45.59 -24.51
CA LYS A 622 5.38 -45.59 -23.03
C LYS A 622 4.98 -44.18 -22.56
N THR A 623 4.05 -44.10 -21.60
CA THR A 623 3.55 -42.81 -21.10
C THR A 623 3.51 -42.80 -19.58
N LEU A 624 4.02 -41.72 -18.98
CA LEU A 624 3.83 -41.40 -17.57
C LEU A 624 3.08 -40.08 -17.43
N LEU A 625 2.13 -40.02 -16.51
CA LEU A 625 1.54 -38.74 -16.12
C LEU A 625 2.42 -38.07 -15.07
N HIS A 626 2.31 -36.75 -14.90
CA HIS A 626 3.01 -36.01 -13.85
C HIS A 626 2.14 -34.86 -13.30
N ALA A 627 2.48 -34.38 -12.10
CA ALA A 627 1.85 -33.20 -11.53
C ALA A 627 2.33 -31.90 -12.20
N GLY A 628 1.53 -30.84 -12.08
CA GLY A 628 1.87 -29.49 -12.54
C GLY A 628 1.62 -29.23 -14.03
N PRO A 629 1.95 -28.02 -14.53
CA PRO A 629 1.89 -27.70 -15.95
C PRO A 629 2.91 -28.51 -16.76
N PRO A 630 2.82 -28.55 -18.12
CA PRO A 630 3.73 -29.29 -18.99
C PRO A 630 5.21 -29.06 -18.64
N ILE A 631 5.97 -30.16 -18.57
CA ILE A 631 7.41 -30.13 -18.28
C ILE A 631 8.12 -31.26 -19.03
N GLN A 632 9.38 -31.05 -19.41
CA GLN A 632 10.21 -32.10 -20.00
C GLN A 632 11.05 -32.82 -18.94
N TRP A 633 11.44 -34.07 -19.23
CA TRP A 633 12.29 -34.88 -18.35
C TRP A 633 13.54 -34.15 -17.83
N SER A 634 14.23 -33.42 -18.71
CA SER A 634 15.47 -32.70 -18.36
C SER A 634 15.26 -31.66 -17.26
N GLU A 635 14.08 -31.04 -17.23
CA GLU A 635 13.70 -29.98 -16.30
C GLU A 635 13.14 -30.52 -14.98
N MET A 636 12.73 -31.80 -14.94
CA MET A 636 12.15 -32.40 -13.75
C MET A 636 13.09 -32.36 -12.54
N THR A 637 12.53 -32.04 -11.37
CA THR A 637 13.26 -32.03 -10.09
C THR A 637 13.45 -33.43 -9.52
N GLY A 638 14.29 -33.57 -8.48
CA GLY A 638 14.65 -34.88 -7.92
C GLY A 638 13.47 -35.76 -7.49
N PRO A 639 12.46 -35.24 -6.75
CA PRO A 639 11.27 -36.03 -6.39
C PRO A 639 10.53 -36.61 -7.61
N MET A 640 10.33 -35.82 -8.67
CA MET A 640 9.72 -36.32 -9.91
C MET A 640 10.60 -37.34 -10.61
N LYS A 641 11.91 -37.07 -10.75
CA LYS A 641 12.84 -38.00 -11.40
C LYS A 641 12.87 -39.35 -10.69
N GLY A 642 12.96 -39.34 -9.36
CA GLY A 642 12.89 -40.55 -8.54
C GLY A 642 11.56 -41.30 -8.70
N ALA A 643 10.44 -40.57 -8.77
CA ALA A 643 9.12 -41.16 -8.99
C ALA A 643 8.98 -41.77 -10.39
N CYS A 644 9.55 -41.16 -11.42
CA CYS A 644 9.60 -41.73 -12.77
C CYS A 644 10.40 -43.03 -12.79
N ILE A 645 11.58 -43.06 -12.15
CA ILE A 645 12.40 -44.27 -12.02
C ILE A 645 11.60 -45.38 -11.35
N GLY A 646 11.00 -45.11 -10.18
CA GLY A 646 10.20 -46.11 -9.49
C GLY A 646 8.98 -46.59 -10.29
N ALA A 647 8.33 -45.71 -11.06
CA ALA A 647 7.26 -46.10 -11.97
C ALA A 647 7.75 -47.01 -13.11
N ALA A 648 8.92 -46.72 -13.71
CA ALA A 648 9.51 -47.59 -14.74
C ALA A 648 9.89 -48.98 -14.19
N LEU A 649 10.39 -49.04 -12.96
CA LEU A 649 10.65 -50.32 -12.26
C LEU A 649 9.35 -51.07 -11.98
N PHE A 650 8.31 -50.37 -11.49
CA PHE A 650 6.99 -50.95 -11.24
C PHE A 650 6.36 -51.52 -12.52
N GLU A 651 6.43 -50.79 -13.63
CA GLU A 651 5.90 -51.21 -14.94
C GLU A 651 6.77 -52.24 -15.66
N ARG A 652 7.93 -52.60 -15.10
CA ARG A 652 8.92 -53.52 -15.70
C ARG A 652 9.45 -53.03 -17.05
N TRP A 653 9.57 -51.71 -17.22
CA TRP A 653 10.23 -51.11 -18.39
C TRP A 653 11.75 -51.11 -18.27
N ALA A 654 12.26 -51.21 -17.04
CA ALA A 654 13.66 -51.28 -16.69
C ALA A 654 13.87 -52.20 -15.49
N ASP A 655 15.05 -52.82 -15.39
CA ASP A 655 15.41 -53.71 -14.28
C ASP A 655 16.08 -52.97 -13.11
N ASN A 656 16.63 -51.78 -13.38
CA ASN A 656 17.36 -50.96 -12.41
C ASN A 656 17.33 -49.47 -12.81
N GLU A 657 17.88 -48.61 -11.96
CA GLU A 657 17.94 -47.16 -12.17
C GLU A 657 18.67 -46.77 -13.46
N GLU A 658 19.81 -47.40 -13.77
CA GLU A 658 20.61 -47.05 -14.95
C GLU A 658 19.84 -47.31 -16.25
N ASP A 659 19.09 -48.41 -16.30
CA ASP A 659 18.27 -48.75 -17.46
C ASP A 659 17.03 -47.86 -17.56
N ALA A 660 16.45 -47.45 -16.43
CA ALA A 660 15.36 -46.46 -16.41
C ALA A 660 15.83 -45.10 -16.93
N LEU A 661 17.02 -44.65 -16.52
CA LEU A 661 17.59 -43.39 -17.00
C LEU A 661 17.80 -43.39 -18.52
N LYS A 662 18.32 -44.50 -19.09
CA LYS A 662 18.53 -44.63 -20.54
C LYS A 662 17.24 -44.42 -21.34
N ILE A 663 16.12 -45.00 -20.90
CA ILE A 663 14.84 -44.85 -21.64
C ILE A 663 14.27 -43.42 -21.53
N PHE A 664 14.48 -42.73 -20.41
CA PHE A 664 14.05 -41.33 -20.26
C PHE A 664 14.92 -40.37 -21.06
N GLU A 665 16.24 -40.55 -21.02
CA GLU A 665 17.21 -39.73 -21.78
C GLU A 665 17.11 -39.94 -23.29
N ALA A 666 16.73 -41.14 -23.73
CA ALA A 666 16.45 -41.44 -25.13
C ALA A 666 15.10 -40.88 -25.64
N GLY A 667 14.27 -40.32 -24.74
CA GLY A 667 12.94 -39.80 -25.09
C GLY A 667 11.92 -40.88 -25.46
N GLU A 668 12.10 -42.12 -24.99
CA GLU A 668 11.17 -43.23 -25.25
C GLU A 668 9.86 -43.12 -24.46
N VAL A 669 9.82 -42.27 -23.43
CA VAL A 669 8.67 -42.06 -22.55
C VAL A 669 8.07 -40.68 -22.77
N ARG A 670 6.76 -40.65 -23.05
CA ARG A 670 5.94 -39.44 -23.12
C ARG A 670 5.51 -39.01 -21.72
N PHE A 671 5.60 -37.72 -21.42
CA PHE A 671 5.14 -37.13 -20.17
C PHE A 671 3.91 -36.27 -20.42
N ILE A 672 2.83 -36.50 -19.67
CA ILE A 672 1.56 -35.76 -19.80
C ILE A 672 1.14 -35.21 -18.42
N PRO A 673 0.78 -33.93 -18.29
CA PRO A 673 0.17 -33.43 -17.07
C PRO A 673 -1.08 -34.20 -16.68
N CYS A 674 -1.19 -34.61 -15.42
CA CYS A 674 -2.40 -35.26 -14.90
C CYS A 674 -3.67 -34.45 -15.22
N HIS A 675 -3.60 -33.12 -15.07
CA HIS A 675 -4.72 -32.21 -15.35
C HIS A 675 -5.23 -32.23 -16.80
N HIS A 676 -4.43 -32.71 -17.77
CA HIS A 676 -4.82 -32.85 -19.18
C HIS A 676 -5.69 -34.10 -19.43
N VAL A 677 -5.64 -35.08 -18.53
CA VAL A 677 -6.32 -36.37 -18.68
C VAL A 677 -7.24 -36.66 -17.49
N LYS A 678 -7.87 -35.61 -16.95
CA LYS A 678 -8.83 -35.66 -15.82
C LYS A 678 -8.24 -36.21 -14.52
N ALA A 679 -6.92 -36.32 -14.43
CA ALA A 679 -6.24 -36.86 -13.26
C ALA A 679 -5.63 -35.75 -12.40
N VAL A 680 -5.23 -36.12 -11.20
CA VAL A 680 -4.36 -35.36 -10.30
C VAL A 680 -3.38 -36.30 -9.59
N GLY A 681 -2.15 -35.86 -9.38
CA GLY A 681 -1.07 -36.62 -8.75
C GLY A 681 -0.49 -35.90 -7.53
N PRO A 682 -0.38 -36.54 -6.36
CA PRO A 682 0.25 -35.94 -5.19
C PRO A 682 1.77 -35.84 -5.36
N MET A 683 2.36 -34.73 -4.91
CA MET A 683 3.81 -34.50 -4.89
C MET A 683 4.46 -34.71 -6.28
N GLY A 684 5.40 -35.66 -6.45
CA GLY A 684 5.96 -35.98 -7.77
C GLY A 684 4.89 -36.33 -8.82
N GLY A 685 3.71 -36.76 -8.38
CA GLY A 685 2.51 -36.87 -9.20
C GLY A 685 2.57 -37.90 -10.32
N ILE A 686 3.57 -38.78 -10.29
CA ILE A 686 3.77 -39.77 -11.34
C ILE A 686 2.70 -40.83 -11.26
N THR A 687 1.99 -41.02 -12.38
CA THR A 687 0.99 -42.08 -12.56
C THR A 687 1.32 -42.90 -13.79
N SER A 688 1.42 -44.22 -13.62
CA SER A 688 1.64 -45.18 -14.71
C SER A 688 0.42 -46.07 -14.93
N GLY A 689 0.39 -46.79 -16.05
CA GLY A 689 -0.80 -47.48 -16.53
C GLY A 689 -1.39 -48.53 -15.58
N ASN A 690 -0.55 -49.28 -14.84
CA ASN A 690 -0.99 -50.32 -13.92
C ASN A 690 -1.25 -49.83 -12.49
N MET A 691 -0.97 -48.55 -12.18
CA MET A 691 -1.30 -48.00 -10.86
C MET A 691 -2.82 -47.90 -10.71
N PRO A 692 -3.41 -48.39 -9.61
CA PRO A 692 -4.83 -48.19 -9.33
C PRO A 692 -5.14 -46.71 -9.08
N VAL A 693 -6.24 -46.23 -9.64
CA VAL A 693 -6.79 -44.90 -9.42
C VAL A 693 -8.21 -44.98 -8.87
N PHE A 694 -8.55 -44.03 -8.01
CA PHE A 694 -9.93 -43.75 -7.62
C PHE A 694 -10.70 -43.20 -8.83
N VAL A 695 -11.95 -43.60 -8.98
CA VAL A 695 -12.90 -43.02 -9.96
C VAL A 695 -13.92 -42.21 -9.19
N VAL A 696 -13.81 -40.87 -9.28
CA VAL A 696 -14.77 -39.94 -8.69
C VAL A 696 -15.67 -39.37 -9.77
N GLU A 697 -16.96 -39.62 -9.66
CA GLU A 697 -18.00 -39.10 -10.57
C GLU A 697 -18.68 -37.89 -9.93
N ASN A 698 -18.65 -36.74 -10.60
CA ASN A 698 -19.50 -35.60 -10.25
C ASN A 698 -20.82 -35.71 -11.03
N ARG A 699 -21.85 -36.24 -10.34
CA ARG A 699 -23.13 -36.61 -10.97
C ARG A 699 -23.91 -35.45 -11.57
N LEU A 700 -23.75 -34.25 -11.02
CA LEU A 700 -24.51 -33.08 -11.48
C LEU A 700 -24.06 -32.63 -12.89
N GLU A 701 -22.75 -32.68 -13.15
CA GLU A 701 -22.14 -32.26 -14.43
C GLU A 701 -21.82 -33.45 -15.36
N GLY A 702 -21.89 -34.68 -14.82
CA GLY A 702 -21.64 -35.93 -15.55
C GLY A 702 -20.18 -36.12 -15.94
N ASN A 703 -19.24 -35.58 -15.16
CA ASN A 703 -17.80 -35.70 -15.38
C ASN A 703 -17.13 -36.57 -14.32
N GLU A 704 -15.94 -37.10 -14.66
CA GLU A 704 -15.14 -37.94 -13.78
C GLU A 704 -13.75 -37.35 -13.56
N ALA A 705 -13.12 -37.70 -12.44
CA ALA A 705 -11.72 -37.42 -12.17
C ALA A 705 -11.02 -38.58 -11.45
N TYR A 706 -9.70 -38.62 -11.60
CA TYR A 706 -8.88 -39.74 -11.15
C TYR A 706 -7.70 -39.29 -10.28
N CYS A 707 -7.32 -40.12 -9.31
CA CYS A 707 -6.11 -39.96 -8.52
C CYS A 707 -5.62 -41.33 -8.07
N ILE A 708 -4.31 -41.56 -8.06
CA ILE A 708 -3.72 -42.81 -7.55
C ILE A 708 -4.08 -43.04 -6.07
N LEU A 709 -3.95 -44.27 -5.59
CA LEU A 709 -4.13 -44.57 -4.17
C LEU A 709 -2.96 -44.04 -3.32
N ASN A 710 -3.24 -43.69 -2.08
CA ASN A 710 -2.20 -43.23 -1.14
C ASN A 710 -1.33 -44.42 -0.70
N GLU A 711 -0.01 -44.26 -0.78
CA GLU A 711 0.97 -45.32 -0.54
C GLU A 711 1.30 -45.57 0.94
N GLY A 712 0.68 -44.81 1.85
CA GLY A 712 0.94 -44.90 3.28
C GLY A 712 2.07 -43.98 3.76
N ILE A 713 2.60 -44.32 4.93
CA ILE A 713 3.70 -43.61 5.59
C ILE A 713 5.07 -44.23 5.23
N GLY A 714 6.15 -43.45 5.42
CA GLY A 714 7.52 -43.86 5.18
C GLY A 714 8.03 -43.51 3.77
N LYS A 715 8.96 -44.32 3.24
CA LYS A 715 9.49 -44.14 1.88
C LYS A 715 8.43 -44.54 0.86
N VAL A 716 8.00 -43.60 0.05
CA VAL A 716 6.93 -43.76 -0.94
C VAL A 716 7.26 -43.05 -2.25
N LEU A 717 6.69 -43.54 -3.35
CA LEU A 717 6.95 -43.07 -4.71
C LEU A 717 6.59 -41.61 -4.91
N ARG A 718 5.48 -41.13 -4.33
CA ARG A 718 5.07 -39.72 -4.47
C ARG A 718 6.14 -38.72 -4.02
N PHE A 719 7.01 -39.09 -3.08
CA PHE A 719 8.14 -38.25 -2.66
C PHE A 719 9.46 -38.59 -3.37
N GLY A 720 9.40 -39.43 -4.41
CA GLY A 720 10.53 -39.83 -5.24
C GLY A 720 11.36 -40.98 -4.70
N ALA A 721 10.88 -41.76 -3.73
CA ALA A 721 11.56 -42.98 -3.28
C ALA A 721 11.22 -44.16 -4.20
N TYR A 722 12.21 -45.01 -4.52
CA TYR A 722 12.04 -46.12 -5.47
C TYR A 722 12.82 -47.40 -5.08
N SER A 723 13.07 -47.60 -3.78
CA SER A 723 13.67 -48.86 -3.31
C SER A 723 12.76 -50.06 -3.57
N GLN A 724 13.30 -51.29 -3.47
CA GLN A 724 12.51 -52.52 -3.66
C GLN A 724 11.26 -52.56 -2.78
N GLU A 725 11.32 -52.09 -1.52
CA GLU A 725 10.16 -51.97 -0.63
C GLU A 725 9.02 -51.12 -1.24
N VAL A 726 9.37 -50.04 -1.96
CA VAL A 726 8.38 -49.17 -2.62
C VAL A 726 7.73 -49.93 -3.78
N VAL A 727 8.52 -50.61 -4.61
CA VAL A 727 8.01 -51.38 -5.75
C VAL A 727 7.11 -52.54 -5.27
N ASP A 728 7.53 -53.27 -4.24
CA ASP A 728 6.75 -54.35 -3.62
C ASP A 728 5.42 -53.82 -3.06
N ARG A 729 5.44 -52.62 -2.45
CA ARG A 729 4.24 -51.95 -1.96
C ARG A 729 3.31 -51.54 -3.10
N LEU A 730 3.84 -51.01 -4.20
CA LEU A 730 3.04 -50.66 -5.39
C LEU A 730 2.40 -51.90 -6.02
N ASP A 731 3.11 -53.04 -6.05
CA ASP A 731 2.53 -54.32 -6.48
C ASP A 731 1.42 -54.78 -5.53
N TRP A 732 1.60 -54.68 -4.21
CA TRP A 732 0.52 -54.98 -3.24
C TRP A 732 -0.67 -54.02 -3.41
N ILE A 733 -0.43 -52.73 -3.68
CA ILE A 733 -1.50 -51.77 -3.97
C ILE A 733 -2.29 -52.18 -5.21
N LYS A 734 -1.58 -52.60 -6.28
CA LYS A 734 -2.15 -53.07 -7.54
C LYS A 734 -2.95 -54.36 -7.38
N ASP A 735 -2.40 -55.34 -6.67
CA ASP A 735 -2.91 -56.71 -6.65
C ASP A 735 -3.86 -56.99 -5.47
N VAL A 736 -3.78 -56.22 -4.38
CA VAL A 736 -4.54 -56.45 -3.15
C VAL A 736 -5.39 -55.23 -2.77
N LEU A 737 -4.78 -54.06 -2.50
CA LEU A 737 -5.51 -52.90 -1.97
C LEU A 737 -6.58 -52.40 -2.95
N GLY A 738 -6.17 -52.05 -4.17
CA GLY A 738 -7.06 -51.51 -5.19
C GLY A 738 -8.25 -52.43 -5.50
N PRO A 739 -8.02 -53.70 -5.84
CA PRO A 739 -9.09 -54.67 -6.08
C PRO A 739 -10.02 -54.88 -4.86
N THR A 740 -9.49 -54.80 -3.64
CA THR A 740 -10.30 -54.91 -2.42
C THR A 740 -11.25 -53.74 -2.26
N ILE A 741 -10.76 -52.51 -2.42
CA ILE A 741 -11.59 -51.30 -2.37
C ILE A 741 -12.62 -51.33 -3.50
N ALA A 742 -12.23 -51.68 -4.73
CA ALA A 742 -13.12 -51.79 -5.88
C ALA A 742 -14.29 -52.76 -5.63
N LYS A 743 -13.99 -53.97 -5.13
CA LYS A 743 -15.01 -54.97 -4.79
C LYS A 743 -15.93 -54.50 -3.67
N ALA A 744 -15.39 -53.82 -2.66
CA ALA A 744 -16.18 -53.26 -1.57
C ALA A 744 -17.14 -52.15 -2.05
N LEU A 745 -16.66 -51.23 -2.89
CA LEU A 745 -17.48 -50.16 -3.48
C LEU A 745 -18.63 -50.71 -4.33
N LYS A 746 -18.42 -51.80 -5.08
CA LYS A 746 -19.46 -52.49 -5.89
C LYS A 746 -20.60 -53.09 -5.07
N LEU A 747 -20.45 -53.22 -3.75
CA LEU A 747 -21.53 -53.62 -2.85
C LEU A 747 -22.39 -52.43 -2.38
N SER A 748 -21.96 -51.19 -2.62
CA SER A 748 -22.78 -49.99 -2.44
C SER A 748 -23.57 -49.73 -3.71
N GLU A 749 -24.88 -49.45 -3.59
CA GLU A 749 -25.73 -49.15 -4.75
C GLU A 749 -25.29 -47.87 -5.48
N GLU A 750 -24.76 -46.90 -4.73
CA GLU A 750 -24.43 -45.56 -5.25
C GLU A 750 -22.96 -45.18 -5.05
N GLY A 751 -22.08 -46.08 -4.59
CA GLY A 751 -20.72 -45.70 -4.16
C GLY A 751 -20.74 -44.91 -2.85
N LEU A 752 -19.73 -44.06 -2.62
CA LEU A 752 -19.62 -43.22 -1.42
C LEU A 752 -19.82 -41.74 -1.76
N ASN A 753 -20.77 -41.08 -1.08
CA ASN A 753 -20.98 -39.64 -1.21
C ASN A 753 -19.87 -38.86 -0.49
N LEU A 754 -19.00 -38.20 -1.26
CA LEU A 754 -17.80 -37.56 -0.73
C LEU A 754 -18.12 -36.24 -0.03
N ASN A 755 -19.13 -35.49 -0.48
CA ASN A 755 -19.56 -34.27 0.22
C ASN A 755 -19.99 -34.56 1.67
N VAL A 756 -20.74 -35.65 1.89
CA VAL A 756 -21.18 -36.03 3.25
C VAL A 756 -19.98 -36.39 4.14
N LEU A 757 -18.97 -37.04 3.59
CA LEU A 757 -17.77 -37.42 4.31
C LEU A 757 -16.89 -36.20 4.65
N ILE A 758 -16.72 -35.30 3.68
CA ILE A 758 -15.97 -34.03 3.84
C ILE A 758 -16.68 -33.13 4.85
N ALA A 759 -17.98 -32.85 4.66
CA ALA A 759 -18.76 -32.01 5.57
C ALA A 759 -18.77 -32.50 7.02
N ARG A 760 -18.68 -33.83 7.24
CA ARG A 760 -18.52 -34.39 8.58
C ARG A 760 -17.10 -34.18 9.12
N SER A 761 -16.10 -34.51 8.31
CA SER A 761 -14.70 -34.55 8.75
C SER A 761 -14.11 -33.17 9.01
N ILE A 762 -14.59 -32.13 8.30
CA ILE A 762 -14.13 -30.75 8.52
C ILE A 762 -14.50 -30.27 9.93
N THR A 763 -15.65 -30.70 10.46
CA THR A 763 -16.09 -30.42 11.84
C THR A 763 -15.30 -31.20 12.91
N MET A 764 -14.47 -32.16 12.48
CA MET A 764 -13.56 -32.96 13.32
C MET A 764 -12.11 -32.47 13.19
N GLY A 765 -11.95 -31.31 12.54
CA GLY A 765 -10.74 -30.52 12.42
C GLY A 765 -9.80 -30.92 11.29
N ASP A 766 -10.28 -31.64 10.28
CA ASP A 766 -9.50 -31.83 9.07
C ASP A 766 -9.58 -30.60 8.16
N GLU A 767 -8.49 -30.29 7.48
CA GLU A 767 -8.46 -29.35 6.36
C GLU A 767 -8.18 -30.05 5.02
N PHE A 768 -7.98 -31.37 5.03
CA PHE A 768 -7.92 -32.24 3.85
C PHE A 768 -6.69 -32.13 2.95
N HIS A 769 -5.70 -31.31 3.28
CA HIS A 769 -4.41 -31.28 2.57
C HIS A 769 -3.31 -31.93 3.40
N GLN A 770 -3.03 -31.39 4.58
CA GLN A 770 -2.04 -31.92 5.52
C GLN A 770 -2.65 -32.80 6.60
N ARG A 771 -3.79 -32.40 7.16
CA ARG A 771 -4.51 -33.14 8.18
C ARG A 771 -5.77 -33.78 7.58
N ASN A 772 -5.73 -35.11 7.48
CA ASN A 772 -6.76 -35.97 6.90
C ASN A 772 -7.22 -37.08 7.87
N ILE A 773 -6.96 -36.92 9.17
CA ILE A 773 -7.13 -37.98 10.18
C ILE A 773 -8.61 -38.38 10.29
N ALA A 774 -9.49 -37.40 10.44
CA ALA A 774 -10.92 -37.65 10.60
C ALA A 774 -11.54 -38.22 9.32
N ALA A 775 -11.12 -37.74 8.15
CA ALA A 775 -11.60 -38.18 6.86
C ALA A 775 -11.13 -39.59 6.53
N SER A 776 -9.86 -39.92 6.82
CA SER A 776 -9.33 -41.29 6.67
C SER A 776 -10.04 -42.27 7.62
N LEU A 777 -10.32 -41.85 8.86
CA LEU A 777 -11.11 -42.65 9.81
C LEU A 777 -12.57 -42.84 9.35
N ASN A 778 -13.23 -41.78 8.88
CA ASN A 778 -14.59 -41.87 8.35
C ASN A 778 -14.64 -42.75 7.09
N PHE A 779 -13.64 -42.67 6.22
CA PHE A 779 -13.50 -43.54 5.05
C PHE A 779 -13.35 -45.01 5.46
N LEU A 780 -12.45 -45.31 6.40
CA LEU A 780 -12.29 -46.64 6.98
C LEU A 780 -13.62 -47.16 7.56
N LYS A 781 -14.35 -46.32 8.30
CA LYS A 781 -15.65 -46.66 8.91
C LYS A 781 -16.68 -47.08 7.86
N GLU A 782 -16.79 -46.33 6.76
CA GLU A 782 -17.77 -46.63 5.71
C GLU A 782 -17.35 -47.88 4.90
N LEU A 783 -16.05 -48.07 4.65
CA LEU A 783 -15.55 -49.14 3.79
C LEU A 783 -15.42 -50.51 4.49
N SER A 784 -15.05 -50.53 5.78
CA SER A 784 -14.77 -51.79 6.51
C SER A 784 -15.94 -52.79 6.48
N PRO A 785 -17.21 -52.40 6.73
CA PRO A 785 -18.34 -53.33 6.65
C PRO A 785 -18.55 -53.92 5.24
N LEU A 786 -18.19 -53.16 4.20
CA LEU A 786 -18.27 -53.61 2.82
C LEU A 786 -17.14 -54.60 2.51
N ILE A 787 -15.91 -54.31 2.94
CA ILE A 787 -14.76 -55.22 2.79
C ILE A 787 -15.05 -56.59 3.41
N ILE A 788 -15.60 -56.62 4.63
CA ILE A 788 -15.92 -57.88 5.33
C ILE A 788 -16.90 -58.74 4.54
N LYS A 789 -17.84 -58.13 3.80
CA LYS A 789 -18.83 -58.83 2.97
C LYS A 789 -18.30 -59.35 1.64
N THR A 790 -17.09 -58.97 1.23
CA THR A 790 -16.49 -59.47 -0.01
C THR A 790 -16.07 -60.94 0.10
N ASP A 791 -15.81 -61.54 -1.06
CA ASP A 791 -15.30 -62.92 -1.21
C ASP A 791 -13.76 -63.01 -1.12
N ILE A 792 -13.10 -61.94 -0.69
CA ILE A 792 -11.64 -61.82 -0.60
C ILE A 792 -11.09 -62.66 0.56
N PRO A 793 -9.88 -63.24 0.46
CA PRO A 793 -9.22 -63.93 1.58
C PRO A 793 -9.17 -63.10 2.87
N GLU A 794 -9.40 -63.74 4.02
CA GLU A 794 -9.50 -63.06 5.33
C GLU A 794 -8.20 -62.35 5.75
N ASP A 795 -7.05 -62.90 5.40
CA ASP A 795 -5.74 -62.28 5.58
C ASP A 795 -5.61 -60.97 4.78
N GLN A 796 -6.01 -60.96 3.50
CA GLN A 796 -5.99 -59.75 2.68
C GLN A 796 -6.99 -58.70 3.17
N LYS A 797 -8.20 -59.11 3.58
CA LYS A 797 -9.17 -58.19 4.22
C LYS A 797 -8.57 -57.50 5.43
N TYR A 798 -7.92 -58.28 6.31
CA TYR A 798 -7.26 -57.76 7.50
C TYR A 798 -6.13 -56.80 7.13
N GLU A 799 -5.26 -57.16 6.19
CA GLU A 799 -4.16 -56.30 5.72
C GLU A 799 -4.67 -54.95 5.20
N VAL A 800 -5.72 -54.95 4.38
CA VAL A 800 -6.31 -53.72 3.83
C VAL A 800 -6.93 -52.86 4.93
N ILE A 801 -7.74 -53.46 5.81
CA ILE A 801 -8.35 -52.72 6.94
C ILE A 801 -7.26 -52.14 7.86
N LYS A 802 -6.20 -52.91 8.13
CA LYS A 802 -5.07 -52.46 8.95
C LYS A 802 -4.32 -51.31 8.28
N PHE A 803 -4.04 -51.42 6.98
CA PHE A 803 -3.36 -50.37 6.22
C PHE A 803 -4.16 -49.05 6.23
N LEU A 804 -5.48 -49.14 6.00
CA LEU A 804 -6.38 -47.98 6.07
C LEU A 804 -6.44 -47.37 7.48
N ALA A 805 -6.38 -48.20 8.53
CA ALA A 805 -6.35 -47.74 9.92
C ALA A 805 -5.02 -47.09 10.32
N ASP A 806 -3.90 -47.48 9.72
CA ASP A 806 -2.58 -46.93 10.01
C ASP A 806 -2.24 -45.69 9.18
N THR A 807 -3.02 -45.42 8.12
CA THR A 807 -2.73 -44.36 7.15
C THR A 807 -3.65 -43.16 7.36
N ASP A 808 -3.28 -42.30 8.29
CA ASP A 808 -4.01 -41.05 8.61
C ASP A 808 -4.14 -40.07 7.43
N GLN A 809 -3.28 -40.23 6.42
CA GLN A 809 -3.24 -39.39 5.22
C GLN A 809 -3.99 -39.99 4.02
N PHE A 810 -4.66 -41.15 4.17
CA PHE A 810 -5.22 -41.90 3.04
C PHE A 810 -6.22 -41.08 2.22
N PHE A 811 -7.04 -40.27 2.89
CA PHE A 811 -8.10 -39.49 2.26
C PHE A 811 -7.63 -38.34 1.36
N LEU A 812 -6.37 -37.88 1.47
CA LEU A 812 -5.86 -36.78 0.63
C LEU A 812 -6.09 -37.05 -0.87
N ASN A 813 -5.76 -38.26 -1.32
CA ASN A 813 -5.88 -38.61 -2.73
C ASN A 813 -7.35 -38.63 -3.20
N VAL A 814 -8.28 -39.02 -2.31
CA VAL A 814 -9.73 -38.95 -2.55
C VAL A 814 -10.19 -37.50 -2.62
N MET A 815 -9.71 -36.65 -1.71
CA MET A 815 -9.99 -35.20 -1.73
C MET A 815 -9.46 -34.54 -3.01
N MET A 816 -8.27 -34.90 -3.46
CA MET A 816 -7.70 -34.37 -4.70
C MET A 816 -8.54 -34.73 -5.93
N ALA A 817 -8.93 -36.01 -6.08
CA ALA A 817 -9.83 -36.43 -7.16
C ALA A 817 -11.19 -35.73 -7.06
N THR A 818 -11.70 -35.53 -5.85
CA THR A 818 -12.93 -34.76 -5.59
C THR A 818 -12.80 -33.32 -6.07
N GLY A 819 -11.74 -32.61 -5.65
CA GLY A 819 -11.47 -31.24 -6.06
C GLY A 819 -11.38 -31.11 -7.58
N LYS A 820 -10.67 -32.03 -8.23
CA LYS A 820 -10.57 -32.10 -9.69
C LYS A 820 -11.93 -32.31 -10.36
N ALA A 821 -12.76 -33.23 -9.88
CA ALA A 821 -14.10 -33.47 -10.42
C ALA A 821 -15.01 -32.25 -10.28
N ILE A 822 -14.90 -31.54 -9.15
CA ILE A 822 -15.68 -30.32 -8.88
C ILE A 822 -15.28 -29.21 -9.87
N VAL A 823 -14.00 -28.88 -9.98
CA VAL A 823 -13.56 -27.74 -10.81
C VAL A 823 -13.65 -28.01 -12.31
N ASP A 824 -13.44 -29.25 -12.76
CA ASP A 824 -13.63 -29.63 -14.16
C ASP A 824 -15.10 -29.53 -14.58
N GLY A 825 -16.02 -29.87 -13.66
CA GLY A 825 -17.45 -29.66 -13.85
C GLY A 825 -17.82 -28.17 -13.83
N ALA A 826 -17.24 -27.42 -12.89
CA ALA A 826 -17.55 -26.00 -12.71
C ALA A 826 -17.15 -25.11 -13.88
N ARG A 827 -16.03 -25.42 -14.54
CA ARG A 827 -15.53 -24.66 -15.69
C ARG A 827 -16.22 -25.01 -17.02
N LYS A 828 -17.09 -26.03 -17.03
CA LYS A 828 -17.79 -26.47 -18.24
C LYS A 828 -18.90 -25.46 -18.56
N ASP A 829 -18.86 -24.89 -19.76
CA ASP A 829 -19.85 -23.92 -20.26
C ASP A 829 -20.02 -22.69 -19.35
N THR A 830 -18.94 -22.28 -18.66
CA THR A 830 -18.88 -21.10 -17.79
C THR A 830 -17.66 -20.25 -18.14
N ASN A 831 -17.73 -18.98 -17.77
CA ASN A 831 -16.76 -17.93 -18.08
C ASN A 831 -16.41 -17.16 -16.81
N GLY A 832 -15.45 -16.24 -16.88
CA GLY A 832 -15.08 -15.36 -15.78
C GLY A 832 -13.70 -15.62 -15.17
N THR A 833 -13.44 -14.95 -14.07
CA THR A 833 -12.11 -14.76 -13.47
C THR A 833 -11.81 -15.75 -12.33
N ILE A 834 -12.70 -16.71 -12.07
CA ILE A 834 -12.51 -17.72 -11.02
C ILE A 834 -11.43 -18.73 -11.44
N VAL A 835 -10.46 -18.97 -10.54
CA VAL A 835 -9.45 -20.01 -10.67
C VAL A 835 -10.09 -21.39 -10.57
N THR A 836 -9.81 -22.24 -11.54
CA THR A 836 -10.36 -23.60 -11.66
C THR A 836 -9.27 -24.66 -11.52
N THR A 837 -8.00 -24.29 -11.49
CA THR A 837 -6.90 -25.21 -11.19
C THR A 837 -5.72 -24.42 -10.64
N MET A 838 -5.15 -24.90 -9.54
CA MET A 838 -3.80 -24.57 -9.09
C MET A 838 -2.98 -25.84 -8.99
N THR A 839 -1.77 -25.84 -9.54
CA THR A 839 -0.85 -26.97 -9.48
C THR A 839 0.60 -26.55 -9.70
N ARG A 840 1.56 -27.42 -9.37
CA ARG A 840 2.99 -27.16 -9.49
C ARG A 840 3.81 -28.42 -9.77
N ASN A 841 4.95 -28.27 -10.44
CA ASN A 841 5.85 -29.38 -10.81
C ASN A 841 7.27 -29.22 -10.23
N GLY A 842 7.50 -28.39 -9.21
CA GLY A 842 8.84 -28.13 -8.69
C GLY A 842 9.68 -27.14 -9.50
N VAL A 843 9.18 -26.67 -10.65
CA VAL A 843 9.80 -25.62 -11.47
C VAL A 843 8.80 -24.49 -11.72
N ASN A 844 7.61 -24.83 -12.21
CA ASN A 844 6.54 -23.90 -12.54
C ASN A 844 5.30 -24.19 -11.71
N PHE A 845 4.71 -23.13 -11.17
CA PHE A 845 3.35 -23.08 -10.68
C PHE A 845 2.44 -22.71 -11.85
N GLY A 846 1.32 -23.41 -12.00
CA GLY A 846 0.35 -23.19 -13.07
C GLY A 846 -1.04 -22.93 -12.52
N VAL A 847 -1.71 -21.93 -13.09
CA VAL A 847 -3.12 -21.65 -12.86
C VAL A 847 -3.93 -21.75 -14.15
N ARG A 848 -5.20 -22.12 -14.00
CA ARG A 848 -6.24 -22.04 -15.03
C ARG A 848 -7.44 -21.30 -14.45
N ILE A 849 -8.11 -20.51 -15.29
CA ILE A 849 -9.35 -19.81 -14.93
C ILE A 849 -10.51 -20.32 -15.78
N ALA A 850 -11.75 -20.04 -15.37
CA ALA A 850 -12.94 -20.44 -16.12
C ALA A 850 -12.91 -19.94 -17.58
N GLU A 851 -12.56 -18.67 -17.81
CA GLU A 851 -12.53 -18.06 -19.14
C GLU A 851 -11.59 -18.77 -20.15
N THR A 852 -10.36 -19.07 -19.73
CA THR A 852 -9.30 -19.53 -20.66
C THR A 852 -9.20 -21.04 -20.78
N GLY A 853 -10.11 -21.79 -20.13
CA GLY A 853 -10.19 -23.25 -20.22
C GLY A 853 -8.88 -23.96 -19.89
N ASP A 854 -8.25 -24.59 -20.89
CA ASP A 854 -7.03 -25.38 -20.72
C ASP A 854 -5.70 -24.60 -20.83
N GLN A 855 -5.77 -23.31 -21.15
CA GLN A 855 -4.59 -22.44 -21.18
C GLN A 855 -3.96 -22.36 -19.79
N TRP A 856 -2.65 -22.63 -19.72
CA TRP A 856 -1.86 -22.48 -18.50
C TRP A 856 -1.28 -21.07 -18.41
N HIS A 857 -1.43 -20.46 -17.24
CA HIS A 857 -0.70 -19.27 -16.86
C HIS A 857 0.32 -19.67 -15.81
N THR A 858 1.62 -19.50 -16.10
CA THR A 858 2.69 -20.07 -15.27
C THR A 858 3.64 -19.02 -14.72
N ALA A 859 4.19 -19.30 -13.55
CA ALA A 859 5.30 -18.57 -12.94
C ALA A 859 6.21 -19.54 -12.18
N PRO A 860 7.49 -19.19 -11.92
CA PRO A 860 8.38 -20.03 -11.13
C PRO A 860 7.79 -20.38 -9.76
N VAL A 861 7.94 -21.62 -9.32
CA VAL A 861 7.47 -22.03 -7.99
C VAL A 861 8.26 -21.32 -6.87
N ASN A 862 7.58 -21.13 -5.73
CA ASN A 862 8.23 -20.76 -4.48
C ASN A 862 8.70 -22.02 -3.72
N THR A 863 9.62 -21.83 -2.78
CA THR A 863 10.06 -22.89 -1.86
C THR A 863 9.19 -22.90 -0.60
N PRO A 864 8.67 -24.07 -0.17
CA PRO A 864 7.92 -24.18 1.06
C PRO A 864 8.74 -23.84 2.31
N LYS A 865 8.11 -23.15 3.25
CA LYS A 865 8.68 -22.84 4.57
C LYS A 865 7.90 -23.57 5.64
N GLY A 866 8.60 -24.21 6.58
CA GLY A 866 7.95 -24.94 7.65
C GLY A 866 8.93 -25.74 8.50
N LEU A 867 8.43 -26.80 9.11
CA LEU A 867 9.20 -27.66 9.98
C LEU A 867 9.89 -28.78 9.19
N TYR A 868 11.19 -28.92 9.44
CA TYR A 868 12.03 -29.98 8.89
C TYR A 868 12.21 -31.10 9.93
N PHE A 869 12.23 -32.33 9.45
CA PHE A 869 12.54 -33.49 10.28
C PHE A 869 13.99 -33.45 10.77
N THR A 870 14.24 -34.07 11.91
CA THR A 870 15.57 -34.10 12.54
C THR A 870 16.65 -34.54 11.54
N GLY A 871 17.64 -33.68 11.32
CA GLY A 871 18.76 -33.93 10.41
C GLY A 871 18.62 -33.29 9.02
N PHE A 872 17.51 -32.61 8.73
CA PHE A 872 17.30 -31.82 7.52
C PHE A 872 17.08 -30.34 7.82
N SER A 873 17.27 -29.53 6.79
CA SER A 873 17.12 -28.08 6.81
C SER A 873 16.46 -27.56 5.53
N GLU A 874 16.22 -26.25 5.45
CA GLU A 874 15.65 -25.60 4.26
C GLU A 874 16.48 -25.82 2.99
N GLU A 875 17.81 -25.93 3.12
CA GLU A 875 18.70 -26.19 1.98
C GLU A 875 18.47 -27.56 1.32
N ASP A 876 17.87 -28.51 2.04
CA ASP A 876 17.59 -29.87 1.55
C ASP A 876 16.24 -29.95 0.81
N GLY A 877 15.38 -28.94 0.99
CA GLY A 877 14.04 -28.84 0.42
C GLY A 877 14.02 -28.73 -1.09
N ASN A 878 13.12 -29.49 -1.73
CA ASN A 878 12.72 -29.23 -3.10
C ASN A 878 11.75 -28.05 -3.16
N PRO A 879 11.78 -27.23 -4.23
CA PRO A 879 10.71 -26.26 -4.50
C PRO A 879 9.33 -26.93 -4.62
N ASP A 880 8.24 -26.17 -4.47
CA ASP A 880 6.90 -26.74 -4.31
C ASP A 880 6.44 -27.59 -5.51
N VAL A 881 5.84 -28.76 -5.25
CA VAL A 881 5.53 -29.78 -6.25
C VAL A 881 4.28 -30.59 -5.91
N GLY A 882 3.44 -30.89 -6.90
CA GLY A 882 2.21 -31.67 -6.79
C GLY A 882 0.97 -31.01 -7.38
N ASP A 883 -0.08 -31.80 -7.57
CA ASP A 883 -1.43 -31.30 -7.92
C ASP A 883 -2.30 -31.03 -6.69
N SER A 884 -1.78 -31.26 -5.48
CA SER A 884 -2.57 -31.16 -4.24
C SER A 884 -3.09 -29.75 -3.92
N ALA A 885 -2.55 -28.70 -4.57
CA ALA A 885 -3.10 -27.34 -4.54
C ALA A 885 -4.53 -27.23 -5.14
N ILE A 886 -5.02 -28.31 -5.77
CA ILE A 886 -6.43 -28.47 -6.14
C ILE A 886 -7.36 -28.44 -4.93
N THR A 887 -6.86 -28.79 -3.74
CA THR A 887 -7.63 -28.77 -2.48
C THR A 887 -7.91 -27.32 -2.04
N GLU A 888 -6.91 -26.45 -2.07
CA GLU A 888 -7.08 -25.00 -1.90
C GLU A 888 -7.93 -24.36 -2.99
N THR A 889 -7.85 -24.88 -4.23
CA THR A 889 -8.68 -24.38 -5.33
C THR A 889 -10.18 -24.52 -5.04
N VAL A 890 -10.58 -25.57 -4.29
CA VAL A 890 -11.97 -25.79 -3.86
C VAL A 890 -12.26 -25.32 -2.43
N GLY A 891 -11.36 -24.53 -1.84
CA GLY A 891 -11.61 -23.84 -0.57
C GLY A 891 -11.20 -24.59 0.70
N VAL A 892 -10.64 -25.79 0.58
CA VAL A 892 -10.08 -26.51 1.74
C VAL A 892 -8.56 -26.33 1.80
N GLY A 893 -7.84 -27.15 2.55
CA GLY A 893 -6.40 -27.00 2.76
C GLY A 893 -6.09 -25.77 3.60
N ALA A 894 -5.07 -25.01 3.20
CA ALA A 894 -4.72 -23.77 3.90
C ALA A 894 -5.83 -22.69 3.86
N MET A 895 -6.76 -22.76 2.90
CA MET A 895 -7.95 -21.88 2.84
C MET A 895 -8.94 -22.12 3.98
N ALA A 896 -8.87 -23.29 4.62
CA ALA A 896 -9.71 -23.72 5.73
C ALA A 896 -8.87 -24.03 6.97
N MET A 897 -7.71 -23.40 7.13
CA MET A 897 -6.77 -23.70 8.21
C MET A 897 -7.40 -23.54 9.60
N VAL A 898 -8.36 -22.62 9.75
CA VAL A 898 -9.16 -22.42 10.97
C VAL A 898 -9.97 -23.66 11.39
N ALA A 899 -10.31 -24.55 10.45
CA ALA A 899 -10.91 -25.84 10.78
C ALA A 899 -9.92 -26.75 11.52
N ALA A 900 -8.63 -26.65 11.20
CA ALA A 900 -7.59 -27.57 11.63
C ALA A 900 -6.48 -26.87 12.45
N PRO A 901 -6.76 -26.22 13.60
CA PRO A 901 -5.74 -25.47 14.34
C PRO A 901 -4.59 -26.34 14.88
N GLY A 902 -4.76 -27.68 14.92
CA GLY A 902 -3.65 -28.59 15.23
C GLY A 902 -2.59 -28.68 14.12
N VAL A 903 -2.92 -28.29 12.88
CA VAL A 903 -2.02 -28.35 11.72
C VAL A 903 -0.99 -27.23 11.73
N THR A 904 -1.33 -26.05 12.28
CA THR A 904 -0.47 -24.85 12.23
C THR A 904 0.91 -25.14 12.78
N ARG A 905 0.97 -25.76 13.96
CA ARG A 905 2.22 -26.19 14.60
C ARG A 905 3.04 -27.14 13.75
N PHE A 906 2.41 -27.99 12.94
CA PHE A 906 3.09 -28.97 12.10
C PHE A 906 3.64 -28.35 10.81
N VAL A 907 2.96 -27.32 10.28
CA VAL A 907 3.40 -26.59 9.08
C VAL A 907 4.25 -25.36 9.42
N GLY A 908 4.64 -25.18 10.68
CA GLY A 908 5.46 -24.05 11.13
C GLY A 908 4.72 -22.70 11.23
N ALA A 909 3.38 -22.71 11.20
CA ALA A 909 2.55 -21.57 11.56
C ALA A 909 2.30 -21.56 13.10
N GLY A 910 1.89 -20.43 13.68
CA GLY A 910 1.68 -20.31 15.12
C GLY A 910 0.35 -20.90 15.59
N GLY A 911 -0.45 -20.10 16.29
CA GLY A 911 -1.60 -20.57 17.06
C GLY A 911 -2.92 -20.71 16.29
N PHE A 912 -4.02 -20.78 17.04
CA PHE A 912 -5.37 -20.67 16.49
C PHE A 912 -5.59 -19.33 15.79
N GLU A 913 -5.12 -18.23 16.38
CA GLU A 913 -5.24 -16.89 15.80
C GLU A 913 -4.59 -16.81 14.41
N ASP A 914 -3.44 -17.43 14.21
CA ASP A 914 -2.79 -17.48 12.90
C ASP A 914 -3.61 -18.28 11.88
N ALA A 915 -4.26 -19.37 12.31
CA ALA A 915 -5.16 -20.15 11.46
C ALA A 915 -6.39 -19.33 11.04
N LEU A 916 -6.96 -18.57 11.98
CA LEU A 916 -8.08 -17.67 11.76
C LEU A 916 -7.68 -16.53 10.82
N ALA A 917 -6.56 -15.86 11.10
CA ALA A 917 -6.01 -14.79 10.28
C ALA A 917 -5.72 -15.26 8.86
N THR A 918 -5.12 -16.45 8.70
CA THR A 918 -4.86 -17.06 7.38
C THR A 918 -6.16 -17.30 6.62
N SER A 919 -7.17 -17.89 7.28
CA SER A 919 -8.45 -18.18 6.62
C SER A 919 -9.23 -16.91 6.27
N ASN A 920 -9.18 -15.89 7.14
CA ASN A 920 -9.75 -14.56 6.87
C ASN A 920 -9.03 -13.84 5.72
N GLU A 921 -7.71 -13.92 5.64
CA GLU A 921 -6.93 -13.35 4.54
C GLU A 921 -7.32 -14.02 3.21
N MET A 922 -7.45 -15.35 3.20
CA MET A 922 -7.88 -16.10 2.02
C MET A 922 -9.32 -15.79 1.59
N ALA A 923 -10.21 -15.49 2.54
CA ALA A 923 -11.57 -15.06 2.22
C ALA A 923 -11.59 -13.74 1.40
N LYS A 924 -10.61 -12.84 1.60
CA LYS A 924 -10.52 -11.56 0.86
C LYS A 924 -10.34 -11.74 -0.65
N ILE A 925 -9.71 -12.83 -1.08
CA ILE A 925 -9.46 -13.13 -2.50
C ILE A 925 -10.51 -14.04 -3.13
N CYS A 926 -11.53 -14.43 -2.36
CA CYS A 926 -12.59 -15.32 -2.83
C CYS A 926 -13.89 -14.55 -3.14
N GLU A 927 -14.75 -15.13 -3.97
CA GLU A 927 -16.08 -14.58 -4.27
C GLU A 927 -17.02 -14.69 -3.07
N GLY A 928 -16.96 -15.80 -2.33
CA GLY A 928 -17.79 -16.01 -1.14
C GLY A 928 -17.41 -17.25 -0.34
N HIS A 929 -18.41 -17.89 0.26
CA HIS A 929 -18.25 -19.07 1.12
C HIS A 929 -19.15 -20.23 0.69
N ASN A 930 -18.66 -21.46 0.82
CA ASN A 930 -19.39 -22.70 0.53
C ASN A 930 -20.10 -23.22 1.79
N PRO A 931 -21.44 -23.09 1.91
CA PRO A 931 -22.18 -23.50 3.10
C PRO A 931 -22.23 -25.02 3.30
N THR A 932 -21.89 -25.83 2.28
CA THR A 932 -21.83 -27.29 2.40
C THR A 932 -20.69 -27.75 3.31
N PHE A 933 -19.62 -26.96 3.42
CA PHE A 933 -18.45 -27.25 4.25
C PHE A 933 -18.34 -26.19 5.37
N SER A 934 -19.30 -26.18 6.29
CA SER A 934 -19.33 -25.26 7.43
C SER A 934 -18.27 -25.59 8.48
N ILE A 935 -17.57 -24.57 9.00
CA ILE A 935 -16.47 -24.72 9.96
C ILE A 935 -16.91 -24.20 11.35
N PRO A 936 -17.07 -25.07 12.37
CA PRO A 936 -17.54 -24.65 13.69
C PRO A 936 -16.65 -23.62 14.40
N THR A 937 -15.33 -23.70 14.21
CA THR A 937 -14.36 -22.76 14.77
C THR A 937 -14.35 -21.40 14.06
N TRP A 938 -15.09 -21.27 12.97
CA TRP A 938 -15.27 -20.03 12.22
C TRP A 938 -16.75 -19.59 12.26
N ASP A 939 -17.39 -19.82 13.40
CA ASP A 939 -18.82 -19.55 13.64
C ASP A 939 -19.74 -20.12 12.55
N PHE A 940 -19.46 -21.36 12.13
CA PHE A 940 -20.17 -22.08 11.07
C PHE A 940 -20.14 -21.41 9.69
N GLN A 941 -19.25 -20.44 9.48
CA GLN A 941 -18.94 -19.94 8.15
C GLN A 941 -18.46 -21.08 7.24
N GLY A 942 -18.87 -21.04 5.98
CA GLY A 942 -18.44 -22.00 4.97
C GLY A 942 -16.96 -21.83 4.60
N THR A 943 -16.35 -22.86 4.01
CA THR A 943 -15.01 -22.74 3.40
C THR A 943 -14.99 -21.65 2.33
N CYS A 944 -13.84 -21.07 2.05
CA CYS A 944 -13.66 -20.10 0.97
C CYS A 944 -14.17 -20.66 -0.39
N LEU A 945 -14.77 -19.83 -1.24
CA LEU A 945 -15.38 -20.25 -2.50
C LEU A 945 -15.01 -19.30 -3.64
N GLY A 946 -14.34 -19.85 -4.66
CA GLY A 946 -14.01 -19.16 -5.91
C GLY A 946 -12.92 -18.11 -5.76
N ILE A 947 -11.66 -18.49 -5.93
CA ILE A 947 -10.53 -17.55 -5.94
C ILE A 947 -10.65 -16.67 -7.19
N ASP A 948 -10.81 -15.36 -7.03
CA ASP A 948 -10.94 -14.39 -8.13
C ASP A 948 -9.58 -13.75 -8.43
N ILE A 949 -9.08 -13.95 -9.66
CA ILE A 949 -7.78 -13.39 -10.05
C ILE A 949 -7.72 -11.86 -9.97
N ARG A 950 -8.86 -11.16 -10.11
CA ARG A 950 -8.91 -9.70 -9.96
C ARG A 950 -8.52 -9.28 -8.55
N LYS A 951 -9.12 -9.94 -7.55
CA LYS A 951 -8.84 -9.69 -6.12
C LYS A 951 -7.42 -10.09 -5.73
N VAL A 952 -6.92 -11.21 -6.26
CA VAL A 952 -5.53 -11.66 -6.04
C VAL A 952 -4.53 -10.61 -6.53
N VAL A 953 -4.71 -10.12 -7.76
CA VAL A 953 -3.83 -9.12 -8.35
C VAL A 953 -4.01 -7.77 -7.66
N GLU A 954 -5.24 -7.28 -7.50
CA GLU A 954 -5.55 -5.99 -6.89
C GLU A 954 -5.00 -5.85 -5.47
N LEU A 955 -5.21 -6.86 -4.62
CA LEU A 955 -4.81 -6.83 -3.21
C LEU A 955 -3.36 -7.28 -2.99
N GLY A 956 -2.73 -7.90 -3.98
CA GLY A 956 -1.43 -8.56 -3.84
C GLY A 956 -1.44 -9.79 -2.91
N ILE A 957 -2.62 -10.24 -2.45
CA ILE A 957 -2.79 -11.41 -1.60
C ILE A 957 -2.80 -12.65 -2.47
N THR A 958 -1.81 -13.53 -2.31
CA THR A 958 -1.71 -14.78 -3.08
C THR A 958 -2.18 -15.99 -2.27
N PRO A 959 -2.84 -16.98 -2.91
CA PRO A 959 -3.25 -18.23 -2.26
C PRO A 959 -2.12 -18.87 -1.44
N ILE A 960 -2.38 -19.12 -0.16
CA ILE A 960 -1.50 -19.95 0.68
C ILE A 960 -1.86 -21.42 0.51
N ILE A 961 -0.86 -22.30 0.56
CA ILE A 961 -0.99 -23.73 0.31
C ILE A 961 -0.26 -24.48 1.42
N ASN A 962 -0.94 -25.44 2.04
CA ASN A 962 -0.32 -26.39 2.96
C ASN A 962 0.40 -27.47 2.12
N THR A 963 1.66 -27.79 2.37
CA THR A 963 2.38 -28.73 1.48
C THR A 963 3.44 -29.55 2.20
N GLY A 964 3.66 -30.78 1.72
CA GLY A 964 4.72 -31.65 2.22
C GLY A 964 6.05 -31.22 1.61
N ILE A 965 7.13 -31.25 2.39
CA ILE A 965 8.46 -30.88 1.91
C ILE A 965 9.19 -32.17 1.50
N ALA A 966 9.46 -32.30 0.19
CA ALA A 966 10.25 -33.39 -0.38
C ALA A 966 11.73 -33.00 -0.43
N HIS A 967 12.63 -33.96 -0.30
CA HIS A 967 14.06 -33.71 -0.47
C HIS A 967 14.41 -33.45 -1.95
N LYS A 968 15.31 -32.51 -2.23
CA LYS A 968 15.71 -32.16 -3.61
C LYS A 968 16.41 -33.28 -4.38
N ASN A 969 17.06 -34.21 -3.68
CA ASN A 969 17.66 -35.41 -4.29
C ASN A 969 16.64 -36.55 -4.37
N ALA A 970 16.59 -37.20 -5.54
CA ALA A 970 15.80 -38.40 -5.80
C ALA A 970 16.11 -39.52 -4.77
N GLY A 971 15.10 -40.33 -4.42
CA GLY A 971 15.26 -41.51 -3.58
C GLY A 971 15.15 -41.29 -2.06
N VAL A 972 15.25 -40.04 -1.58
CA VAL A 972 15.29 -39.73 -0.13
C VAL A 972 13.89 -39.72 0.50
N GLY A 973 12.94 -39.01 -0.11
CA GLY A 973 11.55 -38.94 0.35
C GLY A 973 11.18 -37.62 1.04
N GLN A 974 10.18 -37.68 1.92
CA GLN A 974 9.70 -36.52 2.68
C GLN A 974 10.66 -36.14 3.80
N ILE A 975 10.89 -34.83 3.96
CA ILE A 975 11.80 -34.28 4.97
C ILE A 975 11.16 -33.18 5.82
N GLY A 976 9.89 -32.85 5.60
CA GLY A 976 9.18 -31.85 6.39
C GLY A 976 7.76 -31.59 5.91
N ALA A 977 7.16 -30.55 6.50
CA ALA A 977 5.87 -30.00 6.12
C ALA A 977 5.87 -28.49 6.36
N GLY A 978 5.14 -27.76 5.53
CA GLY A 978 5.16 -26.31 5.59
C GLY A 978 4.00 -25.66 4.83
N THR A 979 4.12 -24.35 4.67
CA THR A 979 3.27 -23.54 3.82
C THR A 979 4.07 -22.92 2.70
N VAL A 980 3.39 -22.59 1.61
CA VAL A 980 3.95 -21.85 0.49
C VAL A 980 2.86 -21.00 -0.13
N ARG A 981 3.22 -19.81 -0.63
CA ARG A 981 2.28 -18.97 -1.39
C ARG A 981 2.44 -19.23 -2.88
N ALA A 982 1.32 -19.26 -3.60
CA ALA A 982 1.33 -19.25 -5.05
C ALA A 982 2.02 -17.97 -5.57
N PRO A 983 2.86 -18.04 -6.62
CA PRO A 983 3.54 -16.87 -7.15
C PRO A 983 2.56 -15.91 -7.84
N LEU A 984 2.64 -14.61 -7.55
CA LEU A 984 1.70 -13.60 -8.09
C LEU A 984 1.68 -13.56 -9.63
N GLY A 985 2.83 -13.75 -10.27
CA GLY A 985 2.99 -13.60 -11.72
C GLY A 985 2.14 -14.57 -12.56
N CYS A 986 1.67 -15.69 -12.03
CA CYS A 986 0.74 -16.55 -12.77
C CYS A 986 -0.69 -15.98 -12.80
N PHE A 987 -1.09 -15.23 -11.78
CA PHE A 987 -2.38 -14.53 -11.70
C PHE A 987 -2.37 -13.26 -12.55
N GLU A 988 -1.27 -12.51 -12.57
CA GLU A 988 -1.10 -11.35 -13.47
C GLU A 988 -1.24 -11.79 -14.94
N LYS A 989 -0.55 -12.87 -15.35
CA LYS A 989 -0.70 -13.43 -16.71
C LYS A 989 -2.11 -13.90 -17.02
N ALA A 990 -2.81 -14.46 -16.04
CA ALA A 990 -4.21 -14.84 -16.20
C ALA A 990 -5.11 -13.62 -16.39
N LEU A 991 -4.84 -12.52 -15.66
CA LEU A 991 -5.58 -11.27 -15.75
C LEU A 991 -5.34 -10.58 -17.10
N GLU A 992 -4.10 -10.57 -17.59
CA GLU A 992 -3.76 -10.09 -18.93
C GLU A 992 -4.51 -10.87 -20.00
N ALA A 993 -4.47 -12.20 -19.95
CA ALA A 993 -5.18 -13.04 -20.92
C ALA A 993 -6.71 -12.85 -20.86
N TYR A 994 -7.27 -12.59 -19.67
CA TYR A 994 -8.68 -12.25 -19.51
C TYR A 994 -9.02 -10.90 -20.15
N ALA A 995 -8.20 -9.87 -19.90
CA ALA A 995 -8.37 -8.54 -20.47
C ALA A 995 -8.28 -8.57 -22.01
N GLU A 996 -7.34 -9.33 -22.58
CA GLU A 996 -7.23 -9.53 -24.02
C GLU A 996 -8.49 -10.14 -24.64
N LYS A 997 -9.18 -11.05 -23.92
CA LYS A 997 -10.45 -11.64 -24.37
C LYS A 997 -11.58 -10.63 -24.45
N LEU A 998 -11.57 -9.61 -23.59
CA LEU A 998 -12.51 -8.49 -23.61
C LEU A 998 -12.11 -7.38 -24.58
N GLY A 999 -10.97 -7.51 -25.27
CA GLY A 999 -10.46 -6.50 -26.19
C GLY A 999 -9.78 -5.31 -25.49
N ILE A 1000 -9.47 -5.44 -24.20
CA ILE A 1000 -8.73 -4.44 -23.42
C ILE A 1000 -7.24 -4.66 -23.71
N THR A 1001 -6.60 -3.67 -24.33
CA THR A 1001 -5.15 -3.69 -24.60
C THR A 1001 -4.51 -2.53 -23.86
N VAL A 1002 -3.46 -2.83 -23.10
CA VAL A 1002 -2.77 -1.86 -22.24
C VAL A 1002 -1.29 -1.91 -22.56
N GLU A 1003 -0.72 -0.76 -22.93
CA GLU A 1003 0.73 -0.56 -23.10
C GLU A 1003 1.46 -0.44 -21.75
#